data_AF-A0A972N889-F1
#
_entry.id   AF-A0A972N889-F1
#
_cell.length_a   1.000
_cell.length_b   1.000
_cell.length_c   1.000
_cell.angle_alpha   90.00
_cell.angle_beta   90.00
_cell.angle_gamma   90.00
#
_symmetry.space_group_name_H-M   'P 1'
#
loop_
_entity.id
_entity.type
_entity.pdbx_description
1 polymer ?
#
loop_
_entity_poly.entity_id
_entity_poly.type
_entity_poly.pdbx_seq_one_letter_code
_entity_poly.pdbx_strand_id
1 'polypeptide(L)'
;MRNRTWLNLLIIVTLVALLVGACGGKESPDTTASATPTAPHLEVLNVTFAHGLTEEMAPVDPGNEFQPDETVYLSVKLKGVQKTGRVKAVFLKGSEEFATVTVDLEKEMQGLIVAVGGNTYVGFTLKPKVPLPPGDDYKAKVYVNDDLIGVYTFKILGESAQRPAEAAPAQPTTPPAAATQAPTASGDVTINALYYAFDPQEEKAVGGVSPVRIRVEPAAQKGELRVGFFEEEVAGTGNMWHSAGWMAVVVASQILGIDPRDYEFSFSVGGRIDGPSAGAYMTVGILAALLGHPLREDVAMTGTINPDGTVGPVGGIPHKIQGAVDHGATLVLIPAGQRYDYDQNKGKPVDVYDVGKRLGVQVREVSTIFEAYEILTGTPLPRPQVSMSAPQLPARAFDRTRAKAQEWYSRYENARNRFNSLPEEITQYFQDVMAEADDTASRSQSALQQGLAAVAYQRSVQAATGAHIWLLTAEMLERYATGGLDAAVDYLLSNQSSLSELDAVIDLLGTEQPRTAGDYIALFDAYMSIGQAQGLVVIATDRLRALNQQAENMSEEEILGELVQLSAYYVLAHNLVQLARDSVDIGFGYGTTVVDDPEKVAAMEALLRRAAEANVRYFEATVIDEYAKAFGVHPDRMRAMFMNYDTGYLLTVAAEHGAKALAGQLVDRDQQMALILGNSISNYAQSATLVAKYYSLGAQLDEEGNIVRIDRERALADMLDLADRRAKETINMSGEDVPVIAVLYYETARLKRQGSPEEQLEALESYWSASTLAQIHAYLAGTSK
;
A
#
# COMPACT_ATOMS: atom_id res chain seq x y z
N MET A 1 -3.72 8.26 -51.73
CA MET A 1 -3.22 9.05 -50.60
C MET A 1 -3.98 8.75 -49.31
N ARG A 2 -5.33 8.59 -49.32
CA ARG A 2 -6.14 8.16 -48.16
C ARG A 2 -5.72 6.82 -47.52
N ASN A 3 -5.29 5.81 -48.29
CA ASN A 3 -4.92 4.49 -47.72
C ASN A 3 -3.52 4.39 -47.09
N ARG A 4 -2.67 5.43 -47.20
CA ARG A 4 -1.31 5.41 -46.64
C ARG A 4 -1.23 6.07 -45.26
N THR A 5 -2.10 7.04 -44.97
CA THR A 5 -2.26 7.65 -43.65
C THR A 5 -2.90 6.68 -42.64
N TRP A 6 -3.89 5.87 -43.06
CA TRP A 6 -4.48 4.83 -42.21
C TRP A 6 -3.52 3.69 -41.86
N LEU A 7 -2.58 3.36 -42.75
CA LEU A 7 -1.58 2.30 -42.52
C LEU A 7 -0.45 2.76 -41.59
N ASN A 8 -0.14 4.07 -41.56
CA ASN A 8 0.79 4.65 -40.59
C ASN A 8 0.11 4.83 -39.21
N LEU A 9 -1.16 5.26 -39.16
CA LEU A 9 -1.98 5.22 -37.94
C LEU A 9 -2.04 3.80 -37.34
N LEU A 10 -2.03 2.77 -38.19
CA LEU A 10 -2.07 1.34 -37.82
C LEU A 10 -0.85 0.84 -37.05
N ILE A 11 0.32 1.47 -37.22
CA ILE A 11 1.59 1.09 -36.56
C ILE A 11 1.78 1.90 -35.28
N ILE A 12 1.36 3.16 -35.32
CA ILE A 12 1.59 4.17 -34.28
C ILE A 12 0.71 3.95 -33.06
N VAL A 13 -0.57 3.62 -33.28
CA VAL A 13 -1.49 3.45 -32.15
C VAL A 13 -1.26 2.11 -31.45
N THR A 14 -0.52 1.16 -32.06
CA THR A 14 -0.03 -0.04 -31.35
C THR A 14 1.05 0.31 -30.33
N LEU A 15 1.89 1.32 -30.58
CA LEU A 15 2.90 1.80 -29.63
C LEU A 15 2.33 2.69 -28.52
N VAL A 16 1.18 3.31 -28.74
CA VAL A 16 0.53 4.25 -27.80
C VAL A 16 -0.59 3.61 -26.98
N ALA A 17 -1.29 2.60 -27.52
CA ALA A 17 -2.20 1.76 -26.73
C ALA A 17 -1.45 0.97 -25.63
N LEU A 18 -0.14 0.76 -25.80
CA LEU A 18 0.74 0.16 -24.79
C LEU A 18 1.09 1.12 -23.63
N LEU A 19 0.83 2.42 -23.75
CA LEU A 19 1.11 3.42 -22.70
C LEU A 19 -0.08 3.72 -21.78
N VAL A 20 -1.30 3.27 -22.13
CA VAL A 20 -2.54 3.54 -21.36
C VAL A 20 -3.17 2.23 -20.83
N GLY A 21 -2.61 1.06 -21.17
CA GLY A 21 -3.07 -0.25 -20.72
C GLY A 21 -2.74 -0.63 -19.26
N ALA A 22 -2.09 0.25 -18.49
CA ALA A 22 -1.61 -0.03 -17.12
C ALA A 22 -2.69 -0.24 -16.05
N CYS A 23 -3.96 -0.48 -16.41
CA CYS A 23 -5.01 -0.89 -15.47
C CYS A 23 -5.65 -2.25 -15.80
N GLY A 24 -5.09 -3.01 -16.75
CA GLY A 24 -5.61 -4.32 -17.15
C GLY A 24 -4.50 -5.35 -17.23
N GLY A 25 -4.20 -6.03 -16.12
CA GLY A 25 -3.33 -7.22 -16.16
C GLY A 25 -3.91 -8.27 -17.11
N LYS A 26 -3.27 -8.47 -18.27
CA LYS A 26 -3.63 -9.54 -19.21
C LYS A 26 -3.04 -10.87 -18.75
N GLU A 27 -3.88 -11.89 -18.61
CA GLU A 27 -3.44 -13.29 -18.70
C GLU A 27 -3.23 -13.65 -20.18
N SER A 28 -2.04 -14.17 -20.52
CA SER A 28 -1.72 -14.67 -21.86
C SER A 28 -2.43 -16.01 -22.15
N PRO A 29 -2.90 -16.27 -23.38
CA PRO A 29 -3.43 -17.58 -23.76
C PRO A 29 -2.30 -18.60 -23.97
N ASP A 30 -2.41 -19.74 -23.29
CA ASP A 30 -1.50 -20.88 -23.35
C ASP A 30 -1.27 -21.40 -24.78
N THR A 31 -0.01 -21.44 -25.23
CA THR A 31 0.42 -22.27 -26.37
C THR A 31 0.97 -23.61 -25.89
N THR A 32 0.15 -24.65 -26.05
CA THR A 32 0.40 -26.09 -26.09
C THR A 32 1.83 -26.61 -25.77
N ALA A 33 1.93 -27.38 -24.70
CA ALA A 33 2.85 -28.52 -24.63
C ALA A 33 2.10 -29.75 -24.09
N SER A 34 2.01 -30.79 -24.92
CA SER A 34 1.44 -32.08 -24.56
C SER A 34 2.33 -32.77 -23.52
N ALA A 35 1.88 -32.77 -22.27
CA ALA A 35 2.25 -33.77 -21.28
C ALA A 35 0.95 -34.22 -20.62
N THR A 36 0.68 -35.52 -20.65
CA THR A 36 -0.42 -36.11 -19.90
C THR A 36 -0.26 -35.67 -18.44
N PRO A 37 -1.23 -34.95 -17.83
CA PRO A 37 -1.03 -34.41 -16.50
C PRO A 37 -1.06 -35.58 -15.51
N THR A 38 0.09 -35.92 -14.95
CA THR A 38 0.13 -36.52 -13.62
C THR A 38 -0.60 -35.58 -12.67
N ALA A 39 -1.55 -36.11 -11.90
CA ALA A 39 -2.39 -35.34 -10.99
C ALA A 39 -1.53 -34.39 -10.12
N PRO A 40 -1.99 -33.16 -9.85
CA PRO A 40 -1.23 -32.19 -9.08
C PRO A 40 -0.89 -32.77 -7.70
N HIS A 41 0.40 -32.81 -7.38
CA HIS A 41 0.87 -33.16 -6.03
C HIS A 41 0.50 -32.03 -5.08
N LEU A 42 -0.49 -32.28 -4.22
CA LEU A 42 -0.88 -31.38 -3.13
C LEU A 42 0.17 -31.43 -2.03
N GLU A 43 0.93 -30.35 -1.87
CA GLU A 43 1.97 -30.23 -0.82
C GLU A 43 1.35 -29.70 0.48
N VAL A 44 1.36 -30.50 1.55
CA VAL A 44 0.92 -30.08 2.89
C VAL A 44 2.04 -29.32 3.58
N LEU A 45 1.81 -28.05 3.90
CA LEU A 45 2.76 -27.20 4.62
C LEU A 45 2.68 -27.40 6.14
N ASN A 46 1.46 -27.50 6.69
CA ASN A 46 1.25 -27.65 8.12
C ASN A 46 -0.11 -28.29 8.43
N VAL A 47 -0.22 -28.96 9.58
CA VAL A 47 -1.48 -29.48 10.13
C VAL A 47 -1.54 -29.09 11.60
N THR A 48 -2.63 -28.43 12.02
CA THR A 48 -2.71 -27.78 13.34
C THR A 48 -4.06 -28.01 13.99
N PHE A 49 -4.07 -28.57 15.19
CA PHE A 49 -5.25 -28.58 16.06
C PHE A 49 -5.46 -27.20 16.69
N ALA A 50 -6.72 -26.82 16.90
CA ALA A 50 -7.08 -25.51 17.41
C ALA A 50 -8.41 -25.52 18.18
N HIS A 51 -8.65 -24.47 18.96
CA HIS A 51 -9.91 -24.24 19.69
C HIS A 51 -10.95 -23.44 18.89
N GLY A 52 -10.58 -22.98 17.69
CA GLY A 52 -11.48 -22.40 16.70
C GLY A 52 -10.85 -22.36 15.31
N LEU A 53 -11.67 -22.00 14.31
CA LEU A 53 -11.22 -21.69 12.96
C LEU A 53 -11.76 -20.31 12.55
N THR A 54 -11.01 -19.56 11.75
CA THR A 54 -11.53 -18.35 11.08
C THR A 54 -12.52 -18.71 9.97
N GLU A 55 -13.18 -17.72 9.37
CA GLU A 55 -14.02 -17.95 8.17
C GLU A 55 -13.20 -18.56 7.01
N GLU A 56 -11.90 -18.30 6.99
CA GLU A 56 -10.93 -18.84 6.02
C GLU A 56 -10.31 -20.19 6.42
N MET A 57 -10.83 -20.83 7.47
CA MET A 57 -10.36 -22.12 7.99
C MET A 57 -8.92 -22.11 8.56
N ALA A 58 -8.37 -20.93 8.85
CA ALA A 58 -7.10 -20.81 9.57
C ALA A 58 -7.29 -21.10 11.06
N PRO A 59 -6.32 -21.72 11.76
CA PRO A 59 -6.45 -22.06 13.17
C PRO A 59 -6.50 -20.82 14.06
N VAL A 60 -7.49 -20.74 14.96
CA VAL A 60 -7.62 -19.73 16.03
C VAL A 60 -7.36 -20.44 17.36
N ASP A 61 -6.46 -19.88 18.17
CA ASP A 61 -5.98 -20.50 19.42
C ASP A 61 -5.45 -21.94 19.18
N PRO A 62 -4.27 -22.09 18.54
CA PRO A 62 -3.69 -23.40 18.26
C PRO A 62 -3.38 -24.20 19.53
N GLY A 63 -3.91 -25.42 19.61
CA GLY A 63 -3.78 -26.28 20.79
C GLY A 63 -4.30 -27.69 20.51
N ASN A 64 -3.74 -28.69 21.20
CA ASN A 64 -4.11 -30.11 21.01
C ASN A 64 -4.64 -30.78 22.29
N GLU A 65 -5.09 -29.99 23.27
CA GLU A 65 -5.67 -30.45 24.54
C GLU A 65 -7.08 -29.89 24.74
N PHE A 66 -8.08 -30.77 24.75
CA PHE A 66 -9.49 -30.40 24.73
C PHE A 66 -10.23 -30.95 25.96
N GLN A 67 -11.28 -30.25 26.39
CA GLN A 67 -12.22 -30.80 27.38
C GLN A 67 -13.15 -31.85 26.74
N PRO A 68 -13.74 -32.77 27.52
CA PRO A 68 -14.62 -33.84 27.01
C PRO A 68 -15.76 -33.35 26.08
N ASP A 69 -16.34 -32.20 26.37
CA ASP A 69 -17.46 -31.61 25.63
C ASP A 69 -17.04 -30.54 24.60
N GLU A 70 -15.74 -30.26 24.50
CA GLU A 70 -15.21 -29.23 23.63
C GLU A 70 -15.18 -29.65 22.16
N THR A 71 -15.42 -28.70 21.25
CA THR A 71 -15.31 -28.95 19.81
C THR A 71 -13.84 -28.97 19.42
N VAL A 72 -13.42 -30.03 18.73
CA VAL A 72 -12.05 -30.19 18.24
C VAL A 72 -11.97 -29.66 16.82
N TYR A 73 -11.09 -28.69 16.57
CA TYR A 73 -10.82 -28.18 15.22
C TYR A 73 -9.44 -28.66 14.73
N LEU A 74 -9.35 -28.97 13.44
CA LEU A 74 -8.11 -29.34 12.77
C LEU A 74 -8.02 -28.58 11.45
N SER A 75 -6.95 -27.80 11.26
CA SER A 75 -6.67 -27.08 10.01
C SER A 75 -5.50 -27.72 9.28
N VAL A 76 -5.65 -27.94 7.97
CA VAL A 76 -4.60 -28.45 7.06
C VAL A 76 -4.25 -27.34 6.07
N LYS A 77 -3.03 -26.83 6.15
CA LYS A 77 -2.51 -25.81 5.24
C LYS A 77 -1.82 -26.46 4.05
N LEU A 78 -2.30 -26.17 2.86
CA LEU A 78 -1.75 -26.60 1.57
C LEU A 78 -1.00 -25.45 0.91
N LYS A 79 0.11 -25.77 0.24
CA LYS A 79 0.89 -24.79 -0.51
C LYS A 79 0.13 -24.33 -1.75
N GLY A 80 0.11 -23.04 -2.05
CA GLY A 80 -0.54 -22.54 -3.27
C GLY A 80 -2.06 -22.47 -3.15
N VAL A 81 -2.70 -21.84 -4.14
CA VAL A 81 -4.17 -21.83 -4.29
C VAL A 81 -4.60 -23.11 -4.99
N GLN A 82 -5.06 -24.09 -4.21
CA GLN A 82 -5.45 -25.41 -4.69
C GLN A 82 -6.92 -25.43 -5.10
N LYS A 83 -7.19 -25.72 -6.38
CA LYS A 83 -8.56 -25.78 -6.96
C LYS A 83 -9.10 -27.21 -7.10
N THR A 84 -8.24 -28.23 -6.99
CA THR A 84 -8.59 -29.63 -7.22
C THR A 84 -7.92 -30.53 -6.19
N GLY A 85 -8.55 -31.63 -5.78
CA GLY A 85 -7.97 -32.57 -4.81
C GLY A 85 -8.90 -33.00 -3.69
N ARG A 86 -8.47 -33.99 -2.89
CA ARG A 86 -9.24 -34.48 -1.75
C ARG A 86 -8.41 -34.50 -0.48
N VAL A 87 -8.88 -33.88 0.59
CA VAL A 87 -8.27 -33.96 1.92
C VAL A 87 -9.22 -34.66 2.87
N LYS A 88 -8.74 -35.71 3.54
CA LYS A 88 -9.55 -36.55 4.43
C LYS A 88 -8.89 -36.67 5.80
N ALA A 89 -9.64 -36.38 6.86
CA ALA A 89 -9.22 -36.57 8.24
C ALA A 89 -10.02 -37.72 8.88
N VAL A 90 -9.31 -38.72 9.41
CA VAL A 90 -9.86 -39.87 10.14
C VAL A 90 -9.45 -39.76 11.60
N PHE A 91 -10.42 -39.57 12.51
CA PHE A 91 -10.22 -39.44 13.94
C PHE A 91 -10.41 -40.79 14.65
N LEU A 92 -9.43 -41.15 15.48
CA LEU A 92 -9.36 -42.42 16.20
C LEU A 92 -9.13 -42.21 17.70
N LYS A 93 -9.67 -43.14 18.50
CA LYS A 93 -9.27 -43.36 19.89
C LYS A 93 -8.59 -44.73 19.97
N GLY A 94 -7.30 -44.77 20.32
CA GLY A 94 -6.51 -45.99 20.22
C GLY A 94 -6.43 -46.50 18.77
N SER A 95 -7.07 -47.63 18.48
CA SER A 95 -7.22 -48.20 17.13
C SER A 95 -8.64 -48.08 16.56
N GLU A 96 -9.60 -47.57 17.33
CA GLU A 96 -11.00 -47.46 16.94
C GLU A 96 -11.26 -46.11 16.26
N GLU A 97 -11.75 -46.15 15.02
CA GLU A 97 -12.20 -44.97 14.29
C GLU A 97 -13.58 -44.55 14.80
N PHE A 98 -13.74 -43.26 15.12
CA PHE A 98 -15.03 -42.74 15.62
C PHE A 98 -15.56 -41.54 14.82
N ALA A 99 -14.74 -40.93 13.95
CA ALA A 99 -15.22 -39.92 12.99
C ALA A 99 -14.31 -39.86 11.76
N THR A 100 -14.89 -39.68 10.58
CA THR A 100 -14.15 -39.43 9.34
C THR A 100 -14.83 -38.29 8.57
N VAL A 101 -14.04 -37.32 8.15
CA VAL A 101 -14.50 -36.17 7.37
C VAL A 101 -13.62 -36.05 6.13
N THR A 102 -14.24 -35.86 4.97
CA THR A 102 -13.56 -35.72 3.68
C THR A 102 -14.04 -34.44 3.02
N VAL A 103 -13.09 -33.60 2.63
CA VAL A 103 -13.31 -32.39 1.84
C VAL A 103 -12.80 -32.65 0.43
N ASP A 104 -13.69 -32.50 -0.54
CA ASP A 104 -13.39 -32.60 -1.97
C ASP A 104 -13.30 -31.18 -2.52
N LEU A 105 -12.07 -30.73 -2.81
CA LEU A 105 -11.78 -29.35 -3.15
C LEU A 105 -12.53 -28.90 -4.41
N GLU A 106 -12.79 -29.81 -5.37
CA GLU A 106 -13.51 -29.49 -6.61
C GLU A 106 -15.01 -29.27 -6.36
N LYS A 107 -15.62 -30.04 -5.46
CA LYS A 107 -17.06 -29.97 -5.16
C LYS A 107 -17.41 -28.86 -4.18
N GLU A 108 -16.50 -28.53 -3.27
CA GLU A 108 -16.67 -27.47 -2.25
C GLU A 108 -16.32 -26.07 -2.78
N MET A 109 -15.87 -25.96 -4.05
CA MET A 109 -15.61 -24.70 -4.77
C MET A 109 -16.85 -23.78 -4.90
N GLN A 110 -18.03 -24.22 -4.46
CA GLN A 110 -19.22 -23.37 -4.37
C GLN A 110 -19.38 -22.63 -3.04
N GLY A 111 -18.41 -22.66 -2.11
CA GLY A 111 -18.42 -21.63 -1.07
C GLY A 111 -17.58 -21.74 0.21
N LEU A 112 -16.66 -22.68 0.42
CA LEU A 112 -16.07 -22.83 1.78
C LEU A 112 -14.57 -23.11 1.89
N ILE A 113 -13.76 -22.70 0.92
CA ILE A 113 -12.29 -22.75 1.01
C ILE A 113 -11.70 -21.41 0.57
N VAL A 114 -11.05 -20.69 1.49
CA VAL A 114 -10.47 -19.36 1.25
C VAL A 114 -8.95 -19.47 1.13
N ALA A 115 -8.40 -18.83 0.11
CA ALA A 115 -6.96 -18.67 -0.05
C ALA A 115 -6.48 -17.42 0.71
N VAL A 116 -5.52 -17.58 1.62
CA VAL A 116 -4.91 -16.47 2.37
C VAL A 116 -3.40 -16.55 2.22
N GLY A 117 -2.78 -15.47 1.75
CA GLY A 117 -1.32 -15.41 1.52
C GLY A 117 -0.84 -16.47 0.50
N GLY A 118 -1.62 -16.70 -0.55
CA GLY A 118 -1.29 -17.65 -1.62
C GLY A 118 -1.36 -19.13 -1.23
N ASN A 119 -1.92 -19.50 -0.08
CA ASN A 119 -2.04 -20.88 0.40
C ASN A 119 -3.49 -21.24 0.75
N THR A 120 -3.87 -22.49 0.52
CA THR A 120 -5.22 -23.02 0.79
C THR A 120 -5.30 -23.66 2.18
N TYR A 121 -6.28 -23.29 2.99
CA TYR A 121 -6.57 -23.95 4.28
C TYR A 121 -7.81 -24.85 4.17
N VAL A 122 -7.72 -26.06 4.71
CA VAL A 122 -8.83 -27.00 4.81
C VAL A 122 -9.11 -27.28 6.27
N GLY A 123 -10.28 -26.86 6.74
CA GLY A 123 -10.72 -26.99 8.13
C GLY A 123 -11.60 -28.22 8.35
N PHE A 124 -11.40 -28.90 9.48
CA PHE A 124 -12.25 -29.98 9.96
C PHE A 124 -12.77 -29.64 11.35
N THR A 125 -14.09 -29.74 11.52
CA THR A 125 -14.77 -29.45 12.79
C THR A 125 -15.38 -30.74 13.34
N LEU A 126 -14.87 -31.21 14.48
CA LEU A 126 -15.38 -32.37 15.19
C LEU A 126 -16.13 -31.91 16.44
N LYS A 127 -17.47 -31.85 16.33
CA LYS A 127 -18.34 -31.52 17.46
C LYS A 127 -18.84 -32.82 18.13
N PRO A 128 -18.39 -33.15 19.35
CA PRO A 128 -18.80 -34.38 20.02
C PRO A 128 -20.28 -34.34 20.39
N LYS A 129 -21.03 -35.39 20.02
CA LYS A 129 -22.46 -35.53 20.37
C LYS A 129 -22.68 -36.01 21.81
N VAL A 130 -21.67 -36.66 22.37
CA VAL A 130 -21.56 -37.12 23.76
C VAL A 130 -20.13 -36.79 24.21
N PRO A 131 -19.90 -36.35 25.45
CA PRO A 131 -18.56 -36.02 25.92
C PRO A 131 -17.55 -37.13 25.64
N LEU A 132 -16.42 -36.77 25.03
CA LEU A 132 -15.34 -37.70 24.71
C LEU A 132 -14.69 -38.20 26.02
N PRO A 133 -14.47 -39.51 26.18
CA PRO A 133 -13.86 -40.03 27.39
C PRO A 133 -12.40 -39.55 27.55
N PRO A 134 -11.98 -39.07 28.73
CA PRO A 134 -10.61 -38.61 28.96
C PRO A 134 -9.55 -39.62 28.52
N GLY A 135 -8.43 -39.13 28.00
CA GLY A 135 -7.35 -39.95 27.49
C GLY A 135 -6.43 -39.18 26.54
N ASP A 136 -5.20 -39.68 26.38
CA ASP A 136 -4.18 -39.12 25.48
C ASP A 136 -3.94 -40.00 24.24
N ASP A 137 -4.78 -41.01 24.03
CA ASP A 137 -4.69 -41.99 22.95
C ASP A 137 -5.47 -41.58 21.69
N TYR A 138 -5.82 -40.30 21.56
CA TYR A 138 -6.54 -39.76 20.41
C TYR A 138 -5.63 -39.36 19.26
N LYS A 139 -6.05 -39.67 18.03
CA LYS A 139 -5.28 -39.43 16.80
C LYS A 139 -6.16 -38.94 15.67
N ALA A 140 -5.62 -38.10 14.78
CA ALA A 140 -6.17 -37.80 13.47
C ALA A 140 -5.17 -38.26 12.40
N LYS A 141 -5.59 -39.17 11.51
CA LYS A 141 -4.85 -39.52 10.30
C LYS A 141 -5.32 -38.61 9.18
N VAL A 142 -4.40 -37.86 8.57
CA VAL A 142 -4.71 -36.96 7.46
C VAL A 142 -4.21 -37.57 6.16
N TYR A 143 -5.13 -37.69 5.21
CA TYR A 143 -4.90 -38.19 3.88
C TYR A 143 -5.10 -37.10 2.85
N VAL A 144 -4.29 -37.10 1.81
CA VAL A 144 -4.42 -36.20 0.66
C VAL A 144 -4.39 -37.05 -0.61
N ASN A 145 -5.43 -36.96 -1.44
CA ASN A 145 -5.65 -37.84 -2.59
C ASN A 145 -5.51 -39.34 -2.23
N ASP A 146 -6.02 -39.70 -1.05
CA ASP A 146 -5.97 -41.04 -0.46
C ASP A 146 -4.58 -41.53 0.02
N ASP A 147 -3.52 -40.74 -0.14
CA ASP A 147 -2.21 -40.98 0.47
C ASP A 147 -2.16 -40.48 1.92
N LEU A 148 -1.69 -41.31 2.86
CA LEU A 148 -1.52 -40.92 4.25
C LEU A 148 -0.32 -39.97 4.40
N ILE A 149 -0.59 -38.71 4.78
CA ILE A 149 0.45 -37.69 4.93
C ILE A 149 0.99 -37.64 6.36
N GLY A 150 0.16 -37.93 7.36
CA GLY A 150 0.61 -37.89 8.75
C GLY A 150 -0.43 -38.37 9.75
N VAL A 151 0.04 -38.64 10.97
CA VAL A 151 -0.79 -39.02 12.12
C VAL A 151 -0.50 -38.04 13.25
N TYR A 152 -1.54 -37.29 13.65
CA TYR A 152 -1.43 -36.19 14.61
C TYR A 152 -2.19 -36.55 15.88
N THR A 153 -1.61 -36.30 17.05
CA THR A 153 -2.21 -36.67 18.34
C THR A 153 -2.83 -35.47 19.05
N PHE A 154 -3.96 -35.69 19.70
CA PHE A 154 -4.59 -34.74 20.62
C PHE A 154 -5.00 -35.46 21.91
N LYS A 155 -5.36 -34.70 22.96
CA LYS A 155 -5.72 -35.26 24.26
C LYS A 155 -7.06 -34.72 24.73
N ILE A 156 -7.81 -35.55 25.45
CA ILE A 156 -9.01 -35.17 26.17
C ILE A 156 -8.72 -35.17 27.67
N LEU A 157 -8.87 -34.02 28.32
CA LEU A 157 -8.58 -33.83 29.74
C LEU A 157 -9.66 -34.48 30.63
N GLY A 158 -9.29 -34.95 31.83
CA GLY A 158 -10.20 -35.59 32.79
C GLY A 158 -10.77 -34.62 33.83
N GLU A 159 -11.85 -34.99 34.53
CA GLU A 159 -12.60 -34.16 35.50
C GLU A 159 -11.78 -33.57 36.67
N SER A 160 -10.51 -33.97 36.85
CA SER A 160 -9.59 -33.40 37.86
C SER A 160 -8.45 -32.56 37.27
N ALA A 161 -8.43 -32.36 35.95
CA ALA A 161 -7.56 -31.44 35.24
C ALA A 161 -8.42 -30.34 34.59
N GLN A 162 -9.06 -29.52 35.43
CA GLN A 162 -9.52 -28.21 34.97
C GLN A 162 -8.29 -27.46 34.44
N ARG A 163 -8.38 -26.85 33.24
CA ARG A 163 -7.50 -25.71 32.93
C ARG A 163 -7.53 -24.81 34.16
N PRO A 164 -6.40 -24.26 34.65
CA PRO A 164 -6.45 -23.26 35.70
C PRO A 164 -7.54 -22.27 35.32
N ALA A 165 -8.56 -22.15 36.16
CA ALA A 165 -9.69 -21.29 35.87
C ALA A 165 -9.12 -19.88 35.68
N GLU A 166 -9.16 -19.39 34.44
CA GLU A 166 -9.12 -17.96 34.19
C GLU A 166 -10.34 -17.44 34.94
N ALA A 167 -10.08 -16.72 36.03
CA ALA A 167 -11.11 -16.11 36.84
C ALA A 167 -12.02 -15.31 35.89
N ALA A 168 -13.34 -15.42 36.10
CA ALA A 168 -14.24 -14.38 35.61
C ALA A 168 -13.58 -13.03 35.90
N PRO A 169 -13.56 -12.07 34.95
CA PRO A 169 -12.98 -10.78 35.25
C PRO A 169 -13.71 -10.26 36.49
N ALA A 170 -13.00 -10.24 37.62
CA ALA A 170 -13.11 -9.10 38.49
C ALA A 170 -13.05 -7.90 37.54
N GLN A 171 -13.94 -6.91 37.72
CA GLN A 171 -13.67 -5.56 37.21
C GLN A 171 -12.17 -5.38 37.30
N PRO A 172 -11.45 -5.06 36.21
CA PRO A 172 -10.02 -4.98 36.27
C PRO A 172 -9.70 -4.06 37.46
N THR A 173 -9.28 -4.64 38.58
CA THR A 173 -8.30 -3.98 39.42
C THR A 173 -7.14 -3.98 38.47
N THR A 174 -7.06 -2.90 37.69
CA THR A 174 -5.92 -2.50 36.90
C THR A 174 -4.71 -3.17 37.54
N PRO A 175 -4.18 -4.28 36.97
CA PRO A 175 -2.73 -4.40 37.01
C PRO A 175 -2.31 -3.03 36.48
N PRO A 176 -1.46 -2.27 37.19
CA PRO A 176 -1.14 -0.93 36.72
C PRO A 176 -0.88 -1.12 35.24
N ALA A 177 -1.71 -0.48 34.40
CA ALA A 177 -1.43 -0.37 32.97
C ALA A 177 0.07 -0.19 32.97
N ALA A 178 0.85 -1.09 32.36
CA ALA A 178 2.29 -0.87 32.27
C ALA A 178 2.37 0.55 31.77
N ALA A 179 2.71 1.48 32.69
CA ALA A 179 2.14 2.81 32.62
C ALA A 179 2.47 3.25 31.22
N THR A 180 1.47 3.58 30.40
CA THR A 180 1.74 4.18 29.10
C THR A 180 2.69 5.29 29.47
N GLN A 181 3.99 5.09 29.26
CA GLN A 181 4.97 6.01 29.81
C GLN A 181 4.70 7.18 28.91
N ALA A 182 3.96 8.15 29.46
CA ALA A 182 3.67 9.38 28.77
C ALA A 182 5.03 9.85 28.27
N PRO A 183 5.15 10.18 26.97
CA PRO A 183 6.45 10.35 26.37
C PRO A 183 7.33 11.20 27.28
N THR A 184 8.50 10.67 27.65
CA THR A 184 9.48 11.43 28.41
C THR A 184 9.73 12.70 27.63
N ALA A 185 9.49 13.85 28.27
CA ALA A 185 9.51 15.15 27.61
C ALA A 185 10.86 15.41 26.90
N SER A 186 11.92 14.69 27.25
CA SER A 186 13.23 14.73 26.60
C SER A 186 13.93 13.38 26.60
N GLY A 187 14.60 13.01 25.51
CA GLY A 187 15.45 11.82 25.40
C GLY A 187 16.61 12.02 24.43
N ASP A 188 17.77 11.42 24.75
CA ASP A 188 18.99 11.43 23.93
C ASP A 188 19.43 9.97 23.74
N VAL A 189 19.35 9.50 22.50
CA VAL A 189 19.60 8.10 22.12
C VAL A 189 20.62 8.09 20.98
N THR A 190 21.61 7.21 21.04
CA THR A 190 22.54 6.99 19.93
C THR A 190 22.24 5.64 19.30
N ILE A 191 22.05 5.62 17.98
CA ILE A 191 21.94 4.40 17.18
C ILE A 191 23.23 4.22 16.35
N ASN A 192 23.65 2.98 16.14
CA ASN A 192 24.80 2.66 15.31
C ASN A 192 24.33 2.28 13.90
N ALA A 193 24.07 3.27 13.05
CA ALA A 193 23.51 3.05 11.72
C ALA A 193 24.50 2.31 10.81
N LEU A 194 24.08 1.20 10.20
CA LEU A 194 24.93 0.41 9.31
C LEU A 194 25.03 1.04 7.93
N TYR A 195 26.26 1.16 7.41
CA TYR A 195 26.51 1.61 6.04
C TYR A 195 27.39 0.62 5.28
N TYR A 196 27.39 0.76 3.95
CA TYR A 196 28.44 0.20 3.11
C TYR A 196 28.88 1.25 2.09
N ALA A 197 30.14 1.17 1.66
CA ALA A 197 30.72 2.08 0.69
C ALA A 197 31.77 1.34 -0.15
N PHE A 198 32.12 1.89 -1.31
CA PHE A 198 33.26 1.40 -2.08
C PHE A 198 34.54 2.09 -1.60
N ASP A 199 35.52 1.32 -1.14
CA ASP A 199 36.86 1.81 -0.84
C ASP A 199 37.69 1.83 -2.13
N PRO A 200 38.05 3.02 -2.66
CA PRO A 200 38.82 3.13 -3.89
C PRO A 200 40.29 2.71 -3.73
N GLN A 201 40.84 2.66 -2.52
CA GLN A 201 42.23 2.22 -2.30
C GLN A 201 42.32 0.70 -2.29
N GLU A 202 41.33 0.04 -1.71
CA GLU A 202 41.28 -1.42 -1.63
C GLU A 202 40.49 -2.05 -2.80
N GLU A 203 39.92 -1.21 -3.68
CA GLU A 203 39.05 -1.59 -4.80
C GLU A 203 37.92 -2.55 -4.39
N LYS A 204 37.38 -2.37 -3.18
CA LYS A 204 36.40 -3.29 -2.60
C LYS A 204 35.31 -2.54 -1.84
N ALA A 205 34.12 -3.12 -1.79
CA ALA A 205 33.07 -2.69 -0.90
C ALA A 205 33.44 -3.03 0.56
N VAL A 206 33.27 -2.06 1.44
CA VAL A 206 33.50 -2.15 2.88
C VAL A 206 32.22 -1.75 3.62
N GLY A 207 32.03 -2.31 4.82
CA GLY A 207 30.92 -1.94 5.70
C GLY A 207 31.42 -1.32 6.99
N GLY A 208 30.56 -0.57 7.66
CA GLY A 208 30.86 0.04 8.95
C GLY A 208 29.60 0.51 9.66
N VAL A 209 29.80 1.16 10.80
CA VAL A 209 28.72 1.83 11.54
C VAL A 209 28.97 3.32 11.62
N SER A 210 27.90 4.10 11.54
CA SER A 210 27.90 5.54 11.73
C SER A 210 27.01 5.84 12.93
N PRO A 211 27.58 6.27 14.07
CA PRO A 211 26.78 6.71 15.21
C PRO A 211 25.90 7.89 14.82
N VAL A 212 24.59 7.74 14.98
CA VAL A 212 23.61 8.81 14.79
C VAL A 212 23.04 9.14 16.17
N ARG A 213 23.32 10.35 16.64
CA ARG A 213 22.74 10.87 17.87
C ARG A 213 21.38 11.46 17.57
N ILE A 214 20.36 10.92 18.19
CA ILE A 214 18.97 11.33 18.07
C ILE A 214 18.57 11.97 19.38
N ARG A 215 18.16 13.23 19.32
CA ARG A 215 17.64 13.94 20.49
C ARG A 215 16.24 14.44 20.21
N VAL A 216 15.36 14.19 21.18
CA VAL A 216 13.98 14.66 21.21
C VAL A 216 13.83 15.51 22.46
N GLU A 217 13.44 16.77 22.30
CA GLU A 217 13.26 17.72 23.39
C GLU A 217 11.87 18.35 23.32
N PRO A 218 11.31 18.91 24.40
CA PRO A 218 10.07 19.66 24.32
C PRO A 218 10.29 20.86 23.40
N ALA A 219 9.31 21.18 22.56
CA ALA A 219 9.42 22.31 21.66
C ALA A 219 9.61 23.62 22.45
N ALA A 220 10.64 24.39 22.10
CA ALA A 220 10.88 25.70 22.72
C ALA A 220 9.77 26.69 22.35
N GLN A 221 9.21 26.54 21.15
CA GLN A 221 8.07 27.28 20.66
C GLN A 221 6.98 26.31 20.21
N LYS A 222 5.84 26.33 20.89
CA LYS A 222 4.69 25.47 20.55
C LYS A 222 4.14 25.84 19.17
N GLY A 223 3.73 24.81 18.43
CA GLY A 223 3.03 24.96 17.14
C GLY A 223 3.93 25.01 15.91
N GLU A 224 5.26 24.99 16.07
CA GLU A 224 6.21 24.90 14.95
C GLU A 224 6.88 23.52 14.93
N LEU A 225 6.69 22.75 13.84
CA LEU A 225 7.42 21.49 13.65
C LEU A 225 8.87 21.79 13.27
N ARG A 226 9.83 21.35 14.08
CA ARG A 226 11.26 21.58 13.87
C ARG A 226 12.03 20.25 13.89
N VAL A 227 12.74 20.00 12.80
CA VAL A 227 13.63 18.85 12.65
C VAL A 227 15.01 19.37 12.24
N GLY A 228 16.01 19.15 13.08
CA GLY A 228 17.38 19.59 12.86
C GLY A 228 18.28 18.46 12.37
N PHE A 229 19.06 18.73 11.34
CA PHE A 229 20.11 17.83 10.85
C PHE A 229 21.46 18.49 11.07
N PHE A 230 22.34 17.83 11.82
CA PHE A 230 23.64 18.34 12.21
C PHE A 230 24.73 17.45 11.63
N GLU A 231 25.60 18.04 10.82
CA GLU A 231 26.71 17.37 10.14
C GLU A 231 28.06 17.94 10.59
N GLU A 232 29.09 17.09 10.62
CA GLU A 232 30.45 17.50 10.95
C GLU A 232 31.25 17.97 9.73
N GLU A 233 30.86 17.51 8.54
CA GLU A 233 31.49 17.83 7.26
C GLU A 233 30.54 18.65 6.38
N VAL A 234 31.07 19.60 5.61
CA VAL A 234 30.26 20.41 4.69
C VAL A 234 29.62 19.51 3.62
N ALA A 235 28.28 19.53 3.56
CA ALA A 235 27.51 18.62 2.72
C ALA A 235 27.92 17.16 2.97
N GLY A 236 28.11 16.83 4.25
CA GLY A 236 28.40 15.48 4.73
C GLY A 236 27.17 14.60 4.66
N THR A 237 25.97 15.17 4.83
CA THR A 237 24.71 14.44 4.76
C THR A 237 23.94 14.74 3.48
N GLY A 238 23.44 13.69 2.80
CA GLY A 238 22.69 13.83 1.56
C GLY A 238 21.16 13.82 1.74
N ASN A 239 20.46 14.11 0.64
CA ASN A 239 19.00 14.29 0.64
C ASN A 239 18.24 13.03 1.08
N MET A 240 18.73 11.83 0.73
CA MET A 240 18.02 10.60 1.12
C MET A 240 18.09 10.36 2.62
N TRP A 241 19.22 10.73 3.24
CA TRP A 241 19.38 10.65 4.69
C TRP A 241 18.48 11.66 5.42
N HIS A 242 18.37 12.91 4.94
CA HIS A 242 17.40 13.88 5.48
C HIS A 242 15.97 13.39 5.34
N SER A 243 15.60 12.83 4.18
CA SER A 243 14.27 12.26 3.95
C SER A 243 13.96 11.13 4.94
N ALA A 244 14.92 10.24 5.21
CA ALA A 244 14.75 9.17 6.19
C ALA A 244 14.49 9.69 7.61
N GLY A 245 15.15 10.77 8.02
CA GLY A 245 14.91 11.42 9.30
C GLY A 245 13.52 12.05 9.40
N TRP A 246 13.05 12.74 8.35
CA TRP A 246 11.69 13.27 8.29
C TRP A 246 10.64 12.15 8.40
N MET A 247 10.84 11.07 7.64
CA MET A 247 9.97 9.89 7.69
C MET A 247 9.96 9.24 9.07
N ALA A 248 11.11 9.15 9.72
CA ALA A 248 11.21 8.61 11.07
C ALA A 248 10.40 9.43 12.08
N VAL A 249 10.44 10.77 12.00
CA VAL A 249 9.62 11.65 12.84
C VAL A 249 8.13 11.40 12.60
N VAL A 250 7.69 11.41 11.33
CA VAL A 250 6.28 11.23 10.96
C VAL A 250 5.75 9.89 11.46
N VAL A 251 6.45 8.80 11.14
CA VAL A 251 6.03 7.44 11.50
C VAL A 251 6.05 7.24 13.02
N ALA A 252 7.07 7.73 13.73
CA ALA A 252 7.12 7.65 15.19
C ALA A 252 5.96 8.41 15.85
N SER A 253 5.65 9.61 15.36
CA SER A 253 4.53 10.41 15.86
C SER A 253 3.18 9.76 15.58
N GLN A 254 3.00 9.18 14.39
CA GLN A 254 1.80 8.43 14.01
C GLN A 254 1.60 7.16 14.85
N ILE A 255 2.69 6.45 15.18
CA ILE A 255 2.64 5.25 16.01
C ILE A 255 2.24 5.59 17.45
N LEU A 256 2.76 6.68 18.01
CA LEU A 256 2.47 7.10 19.38
C LEU A 256 1.24 8.00 19.53
N GLY A 257 0.63 8.44 18.42
CA GLY A 257 -0.53 9.33 18.45
C GLY A 257 -0.26 10.73 19.02
N ILE A 258 0.99 11.20 18.90
CA ILE A 258 1.45 12.50 19.44
C ILE A 258 1.49 13.60 18.38
N ASP A 259 1.35 14.86 18.80
CA ASP A 259 1.64 16.00 17.94
C ASP A 259 3.17 16.23 17.89
N PRO A 260 3.84 16.07 16.75
CA PRO A 260 5.28 16.28 16.67
C PRO A 260 5.69 17.73 16.94
N ARG A 261 4.78 18.71 16.88
CA ARG A 261 5.07 20.13 17.21
C ARG A 261 5.17 20.40 18.70
N ASP A 262 4.83 19.42 19.54
CA ASP A 262 5.14 19.46 20.97
C ASP A 262 6.63 19.18 21.24
N TYR A 263 7.40 18.79 20.21
CA TYR A 263 8.79 18.37 20.31
C TYR A 263 9.70 19.02 19.26
N GLU A 264 10.99 19.08 19.57
CA GLU A 264 12.09 19.34 18.65
C GLU A 264 12.88 18.05 18.44
N PHE A 265 13.05 17.65 17.18
CA PHE A 265 13.80 16.45 16.81
C PHE A 265 15.15 16.86 16.22
N SER A 266 16.21 16.18 16.59
CA SER A 266 17.53 16.42 16.01
C SER A 266 18.29 15.14 15.74
N PHE A 267 18.96 15.11 14.59
CA PHE A 267 19.84 14.04 14.16
C PHE A 267 21.24 14.61 13.98
N SER A 268 22.22 14.09 14.70
CA SER A 268 23.63 14.44 14.52
C SER A 268 24.41 13.23 14.05
N VAL A 269 25.20 13.38 13.00
CA VAL A 269 26.01 12.30 12.42
C VAL A 269 27.36 12.83 11.93
N GLY A 270 28.41 12.02 12.09
CA GLY A 270 29.74 12.31 11.58
C GLY A 270 29.99 11.73 10.19
N GLY A 271 30.93 12.32 9.45
CA GLY A 271 31.39 11.82 8.16
C GLY A 271 30.48 12.17 6.97
N ARG A 272 30.66 11.42 5.87
CA ARG A 272 29.89 11.59 4.62
C ARG A 272 28.93 10.43 4.44
N ILE A 273 27.64 10.65 4.68
CA ILE A 273 26.59 9.64 4.65
C ILE A 273 25.42 10.08 3.77
N ASP A 274 24.96 9.17 2.94
CA ASP A 274 23.69 9.31 2.25
C ASP A 274 23.03 7.95 2.10
N GLY A 275 21.70 7.95 1.97
CA GLY A 275 20.89 6.76 1.78
C GLY A 275 19.83 6.54 2.88
N PRO A 276 18.71 5.89 2.52
CA PRO A 276 17.53 5.74 3.38
C PRO A 276 17.66 4.61 4.42
N SER A 277 18.74 3.81 4.37
CA SER A 277 18.78 2.48 5.01
C SER A 277 18.85 2.49 6.54
N ALA A 278 18.90 3.68 7.14
CA ALA A 278 18.80 3.89 8.58
C ALA A 278 17.40 4.32 9.02
N GLY A 279 16.45 4.55 8.11
CA GLY A 279 15.13 5.10 8.42
C GLY A 279 14.39 4.34 9.50
N ALA A 280 14.32 3.00 9.42
CA ALA A 280 13.68 2.21 10.47
C ALA A 280 14.43 2.30 11.81
N TYR A 281 15.77 2.38 11.81
CA TYR A 281 16.55 2.47 13.04
C TYR A 281 16.42 3.86 13.68
N MET A 282 16.35 4.91 12.86
CA MET A 282 16.02 6.26 13.29
C MET A 282 14.64 6.31 13.95
N THR A 283 13.63 5.64 13.35
CA THR A 283 12.30 5.53 13.96
C THR A 283 12.36 4.84 15.32
N VAL A 284 13.07 3.71 15.45
CA VAL A 284 13.29 3.05 16.75
C VAL A 284 13.95 4.02 17.75
N GLY A 285 14.98 4.76 17.32
CA GLY A 285 15.69 5.71 18.17
C GLY A 285 14.81 6.85 18.68
N ILE A 286 13.93 7.40 17.83
CA ILE A 286 12.95 8.42 18.23
C ILE A 286 11.94 7.84 19.22
N LEU A 287 11.39 6.65 18.93
CA LEU A 287 10.45 5.96 19.81
C LEU A 287 11.08 5.67 21.18
N ALA A 288 12.33 5.22 21.20
CA ALA A 288 13.08 4.93 22.41
C ALA A 288 13.38 6.21 23.21
N ALA A 289 13.73 7.31 22.53
CA ALA A 289 13.95 8.62 23.16
C ALA A 289 12.65 9.18 23.75
N LEU A 290 11.53 9.04 23.04
CA LEU A 290 10.22 9.46 23.51
C LEU A 290 9.70 8.59 24.65
N LEU A 291 9.96 7.29 24.66
CA LEU A 291 9.46 6.37 25.69
C LEU A 291 10.45 6.17 26.86
N GLY A 292 11.64 6.75 26.79
CA GLY A 292 12.69 6.58 27.81
C GLY A 292 13.24 5.15 27.87
N HIS A 293 13.16 4.38 26.78
CA HIS A 293 13.62 3.00 26.75
C HIS A 293 15.08 2.93 26.26
N PRO A 294 15.96 2.16 26.94
CA PRO A 294 17.33 1.95 26.46
C PRO A 294 17.35 1.05 25.22
N LEU A 295 18.31 1.27 24.33
CA LEU A 295 18.60 0.38 23.21
C LEU A 295 19.71 -0.59 23.56
N ARG A 296 19.56 -1.83 23.11
CA ARG A 296 20.58 -2.86 23.18
C ARG A 296 21.75 -2.53 22.25
N GLU A 297 22.95 -2.43 22.82
CA GLU A 297 24.19 -2.20 22.07
C GLU A 297 24.66 -3.44 21.30
N ASP A 298 24.22 -4.64 21.70
CA ASP A 298 24.60 -5.91 21.07
C ASP A 298 23.75 -6.27 19.84
N VAL A 299 22.77 -5.43 19.49
CA VAL A 299 21.86 -5.63 18.35
C VAL A 299 22.01 -4.46 17.37
N ALA A 300 22.36 -4.78 16.13
CA ALA A 300 22.37 -3.82 15.03
C ALA A 300 21.15 -4.03 14.12
N MET A 301 20.76 -3.01 13.37
CA MET A 301 19.70 -3.14 12.36
C MET A 301 19.95 -2.27 11.13
N THR A 302 19.31 -2.66 10.02
CA THR A 302 19.20 -1.83 8.81
C THR A 302 17.81 -2.02 8.18
N GLY A 303 17.30 -0.98 7.52
CA GLY A 303 15.99 -0.99 6.88
C GLY A 303 15.49 0.42 6.58
N THR A 304 14.76 0.58 5.47
CA THR A 304 13.96 1.79 5.24
C THR A 304 12.67 1.70 6.06
N ILE A 305 11.91 2.79 6.15
CA ILE A 305 10.64 2.84 6.89
C ILE A 305 9.51 3.31 5.97
N ASN A 306 8.41 2.56 5.96
CA ASN A 306 7.20 2.91 5.21
C ASN A 306 6.14 3.55 6.14
N PRO A 307 5.09 4.18 5.57
CA PRO A 307 4.06 4.88 6.35
C PRO A 307 3.37 4.10 7.47
N ASP A 308 3.20 2.79 7.30
CA ASP A 308 2.53 1.92 8.27
C ASP A 308 3.46 1.33 9.35
N GLY A 309 4.77 1.62 9.26
CA GLY A 309 5.78 1.05 10.13
C GLY A 309 6.39 -0.26 9.63
N THR A 310 6.12 -0.69 8.38
CA THR A 310 6.85 -1.81 7.77
C THR A 310 8.31 -1.44 7.50
N VAL A 311 9.20 -2.41 7.69
CA VAL A 311 10.64 -2.24 7.46
C VAL A 311 10.95 -2.62 6.01
N GLY A 312 11.36 -1.62 5.23
CA GLY A 312 11.60 -1.80 3.80
C GLY A 312 13.04 -2.27 3.47
N PRO A 313 13.23 -2.95 2.32
CA PRO A 313 14.51 -3.46 1.86
C PRO A 313 15.64 -2.46 1.66
N VAL A 314 16.88 -2.94 1.76
CA VAL A 314 18.12 -2.18 1.61
C VAL A 314 19.19 -2.97 0.86
N GLY A 315 20.17 -2.29 0.27
CA GLY A 315 21.34 -2.94 -0.35
C GLY A 315 22.55 -3.05 0.58
N GLY A 316 23.50 -3.91 0.18
CA GLY A 316 24.83 -4.05 0.80
C GLY A 316 24.80 -4.76 2.15
N ILE A 317 23.82 -5.61 2.39
CA ILE A 317 23.63 -6.36 3.63
C ILE A 317 24.87 -7.17 4.02
N PRO A 318 25.57 -7.90 3.11
CA PRO A 318 26.75 -8.67 3.49
C PRO A 318 27.85 -7.82 4.13
N HIS A 319 28.07 -6.60 3.61
CA HIS A 319 29.07 -5.67 4.13
C HIS A 319 28.59 -5.00 5.41
N LYS A 320 27.31 -4.64 5.49
CA LYS A 320 26.70 -4.11 6.71
C LYS A 320 26.79 -5.09 7.88
N ILE A 321 26.59 -6.39 7.64
CA ILE A 321 26.78 -7.43 8.65
C ILE A 321 28.23 -7.45 9.12
N GLN A 322 29.20 -7.37 8.20
CA GLN A 322 30.62 -7.26 8.58
C GLN A 322 30.88 -6.04 9.46
N GLY A 323 30.40 -4.85 9.05
CA GLY A 323 30.55 -3.63 9.82
C GLY A 323 29.92 -3.70 11.22
N ALA A 324 28.76 -4.37 11.34
CA ALA A 324 28.09 -4.62 12.62
C ALA A 324 28.92 -5.53 13.54
N VAL A 325 29.50 -6.60 12.99
CA VAL A 325 30.37 -7.54 13.73
C VAL A 325 31.63 -6.85 14.21
N ASP A 326 32.25 -6.01 13.37
CA ASP A 326 33.45 -5.26 13.73
C ASP A 326 33.18 -4.28 14.89
N HIS A 327 31.91 -3.91 15.11
CA HIS A 327 31.43 -3.08 16.23
C HIS A 327 30.79 -3.89 17.36
N GLY A 328 30.95 -5.22 17.37
CA GLY A 328 30.55 -6.07 18.50
C GLY A 328 29.09 -6.52 18.51
N ALA A 329 28.33 -6.33 17.42
CA ALA A 329 26.97 -6.84 17.34
C ALA A 329 26.95 -8.38 17.39
N THR A 330 26.04 -8.94 18.18
CA THR A 330 25.78 -10.39 18.27
C THR A 330 24.54 -10.80 17.47
N LEU A 331 23.67 -9.82 17.17
CA LEU A 331 22.48 -9.96 16.36
C LEU A 331 22.38 -8.80 15.37
N VAL A 332 22.11 -9.11 14.09
CA VAL A 332 21.82 -8.12 13.05
C VAL A 332 20.40 -8.34 12.53
N LEU A 333 19.57 -7.31 12.67
CA LEU A 333 18.22 -7.27 12.12
C LEU A 333 18.27 -6.74 10.68
N ILE A 334 17.65 -7.47 9.76
CA ILE A 334 17.56 -7.11 8.34
C ILE A 334 16.09 -7.10 7.90
N PRO A 335 15.74 -6.41 6.81
CA PRO A 335 14.37 -6.41 6.31
C PRO A 335 13.92 -7.82 5.90
N ALA A 336 12.64 -8.12 6.13
CA ALA A 336 12.07 -9.40 5.74
C ALA A 336 12.10 -9.63 4.22
N GLY A 337 12.36 -10.88 3.82
CA GLY A 337 12.49 -11.25 2.41
C GLY A 337 13.87 -10.95 1.82
N GLN A 338 14.85 -10.55 2.62
CA GLN A 338 16.22 -10.24 2.19
C GLN A 338 17.27 -11.25 2.64
N ARG A 339 16.91 -12.54 2.65
CA ARG A 339 17.87 -13.64 2.82
C ARG A 339 19.01 -13.62 1.80
N TYR A 340 18.75 -13.16 0.57
CA TYR A 340 19.78 -13.04 -0.45
C TYR A 340 20.00 -11.57 -0.80
N ASP A 341 21.27 -11.18 -0.87
CA ASP A 341 21.68 -9.85 -1.33
C ASP A 341 22.98 -9.93 -2.14
N TYR A 342 23.25 -8.91 -2.94
CA TYR A 342 24.42 -8.88 -3.82
C TYR A 342 25.70 -8.54 -3.05
N ASP A 343 26.71 -9.41 -3.14
CA ASP A 343 28.04 -9.15 -2.60
C ASP A 343 28.92 -8.54 -3.71
N GLN A 344 29.12 -7.22 -3.64
CA GLN A 344 29.93 -6.46 -4.60
C GLN A 344 31.36 -7.01 -4.73
N ASN A 345 31.94 -7.57 -3.67
CA ASN A 345 33.31 -8.08 -3.69
C ASN A 345 33.40 -9.45 -4.38
N LYS A 346 32.30 -10.20 -4.41
CA LYS A 346 32.24 -11.51 -5.08
C LYS A 346 31.57 -11.46 -6.45
N GLY A 347 30.96 -10.32 -6.81
CA GLY A 347 30.21 -10.15 -8.05
C GLY A 347 29.01 -11.09 -8.18
N LYS A 348 28.41 -11.52 -7.06
CA LYS A 348 27.28 -12.47 -7.07
C LYS A 348 26.37 -12.34 -5.85
N PRO A 349 25.10 -12.79 -5.93
CA PRO A 349 24.23 -12.94 -4.76
C PRO A 349 24.81 -13.92 -3.74
N VAL A 350 24.60 -13.63 -2.46
CA VAL A 350 25.00 -14.48 -1.32
C VAL A 350 23.86 -14.63 -0.33
N ASP A 351 23.82 -15.76 0.37
CA ASP A 351 22.94 -15.97 1.52
C ASP A 351 23.50 -15.21 2.74
N VAL A 352 22.76 -14.23 3.24
CA VAL A 352 23.19 -13.38 4.35
C VAL A 352 23.20 -14.12 5.69
N TYR A 353 22.44 -15.20 5.85
CA TYR A 353 22.54 -16.06 7.03
C TYR A 353 23.85 -16.83 7.05
N ASP A 354 24.32 -17.29 5.89
CA ASP A 354 25.64 -17.93 5.78
C ASP A 354 26.77 -16.93 6.03
N VAL A 355 26.59 -15.67 5.60
CA VAL A 355 27.50 -14.57 5.96
C VAL A 355 27.54 -14.40 7.48
N GLY A 356 26.37 -14.27 8.14
CA GLY A 356 26.28 -14.14 9.59
C GLY A 356 26.94 -15.30 10.34
N LYS A 357 26.62 -16.55 9.96
CA LYS A 357 27.20 -17.75 10.56
C LYS A 357 28.73 -17.79 10.45
N ARG A 358 29.28 -17.40 9.29
CA ARG A 358 30.73 -17.34 9.07
C ARG A 358 31.40 -16.25 9.90
N LEU A 359 30.71 -15.15 10.16
CA LEU A 359 31.20 -14.03 10.97
C LEU A 359 30.89 -14.18 12.47
N GLY A 360 30.18 -15.24 12.87
CA GLY A 360 29.85 -15.51 14.26
C GLY A 360 28.71 -14.65 14.82
N VAL A 361 27.83 -14.15 13.96
CA VAL A 361 26.70 -13.27 14.33
C VAL A 361 25.36 -13.88 13.90
N GLN A 362 24.32 -13.70 14.72
CA GLN A 362 22.97 -14.08 14.32
C GLN A 362 22.41 -13.04 13.36
N VAL A 363 21.78 -13.48 12.28
CA VAL A 363 21.00 -12.60 11.39
C VAL A 363 19.53 -12.96 11.56
N ARG A 364 18.66 -11.95 11.67
CA ARG A 364 17.21 -12.13 11.80
C ARG A 364 16.48 -11.16 10.89
N GLU A 365 15.57 -11.70 10.08
CA GLU A 365 14.61 -10.90 9.32
C GLU A 365 13.57 -10.29 10.27
N VAL A 366 13.24 -9.02 10.06
CA VAL A 366 12.14 -8.32 10.73
C VAL A 366 11.27 -7.63 9.69
N SER A 367 9.95 -7.75 9.84
CA SER A 367 9.00 -7.16 8.87
C SER A 367 8.48 -5.79 9.32
N THR A 368 8.54 -5.48 10.62
CA THR A 368 7.88 -4.30 11.20
C THR A 368 8.72 -3.60 12.26
N ILE A 369 8.49 -2.30 12.41
CA ILE A 369 9.09 -1.48 13.47
C ILE A 369 8.69 -1.97 14.87
N PHE A 370 7.52 -2.59 15.02
CA PHE A 370 7.04 -3.14 16.29
C PHE A 370 7.91 -4.31 16.73
N GLU A 371 8.21 -5.24 15.82
CA GLU A 371 9.12 -6.36 16.09
C GLU A 371 10.53 -5.86 16.35
N ALA A 372 11.04 -4.95 15.49
CA ALA A 372 12.38 -4.40 15.65
C ALA A 372 12.55 -3.68 16.99
N TYR A 373 11.58 -2.83 17.37
CA TYR A 373 11.58 -2.10 18.64
C TYR A 373 11.57 -3.03 19.84
N GLU A 374 10.73 -4.07 19.84
CA GLU A 374 10.68 -5.05 20.93
C GLU A 374 12.01 -5.79 21.08
N ILE A 375 12.64 -6.19 19.97
CA ILE A 375 13.94 -6.87 20.01
C ILE A 375 15.05 -5.93 20.53
N LEU A 376 15.03 -4.67 20.11
CA LEU A 376 16.05 -3.67 20.43
C LEU A 376 15.93 -3.08 21.84
N THR A 377 14.73 -3.02 22.41
CA THR A 377 14.47 -2.42 23.73
C THR A 377 14.12 -3.45 24.80
N GLY A 378 13.76 -4.68 24.40
CA GLY A 378 13.19 -5.70 25.28
C GLY A 378 11.75 -5.41 25.73
N THR A 379 11.11 -4.36 25.20
CA THR A 379 9.74 -3.95 25.58
C THR A 379 8.89 -3.73 24.33
N PRO A 380 7.67 -4.28 24.26
CA PRO A 380 6.79 -4.06 23.11
C PRO A 380 6.32 -2.60 23.05
N LEU A 381 6.10 -2.08 21.85
CA LEU A 381 5.42 -0.79 21.67
C LEU A 381 3.95 -0.87 22.13
N PRO A 382 3.40 0.22 22.68
CA PRO A 382 1.98 0.30 22.97
C PRO A 382 1.17 0.16 21.66
N ARG A 383 0.02 -0.51 21.76
CA ARG A 383 -0.95 -0.65 20.66
C ARG A 383 -2.36 -0.30 21.11
N PRO A 384 -3.19 0.31 20.24
CA PRO A 384 -4.59 0.55 20.54
C PRO A 384 -5.34 -0.75 20.84
N GLN A 385 -6.11 -0.78 21.92
CA GLN A 385 -6.98 -1.90 22.28
C GLN A 385 -8.36 -1.70 21.64
N VAL A 386 -8.46 -1.99 20.35
CA VAL A 386 -9.67 -1.76 19.54
C VAL A 386 -10.14 -3.05 18.88
N SER A 387 -11.38 -3.04 18.36
CA SER A 387 -11.90 -4.14 17.55
C SER A 387 -11.02 -4.36 16.32
N MET A 388 -10.79 -5.64 15.97
CA MET A 388 -10.11 -6.02 14.73
C MET A 388 -11.10 -6.44 13.63
N SER A 389 -12.40 -6.26 13.85
CA SER A 389 -13.42 -6.43 12.83
C SER A 389 -13.17 -5.49 11.66
N ALA A 390 -13.47 -5.95 10.45
CA ALA A 390 -13.41 -5.10 9.27
C ALA A 390 -14.37 -3.91 9.45
N PRO A 391 -13.87 -2.66 9.32
CA PRO A 391 -14.72 -1.49 9.28
C PRO A 391 -15.79 -1.59 8.20
N GLN A 392 -16.95 -0.98 8.46
CA GLN A 392 -18.09 -0.95 7.54
C GLN A 392 -18.62 0.48 7.41
N LEU A 393 -19.14 0.81 6.23
CA LEU A 393 -19.80 2.07 6.01
C LEU A 393 -21.07 2.20 6.86
N PRO A 394 -21.32 3.37 7.49
CA PRO A 394 -22.63 3.68 8.04
C PRO A 394 -23.73 3.55 6.98
N ALA A 395 -24.95 3.15 7.36
CA ALA A 395 -26.02 2.85 6.41
C ALA A 395 -26.29 3.99 5.39
N ARG A 396 -26.29 5.24 5.83
CA ARG A 396 -26.47 6.41 4.94
C ARG A 396 -25.29 6.59 3.97
N ALA A 397 -24.06 6.33 4.42
CA ALA A 397 -22.86 6.42 3.59
C ALA A 397 -22.86 5.29 2.56
N PHE A 398 -23.25 4.08 2.97
CA PHE A 398 -23.45 2.94 2.09
C PHE A 398 -24.47 3.25 0.98
N ASP A 399 -25.65 3.77 1.34
CA ASP A 399 -26.70 4.11 0.36
C ASP A 399 -26.24 5.19 -0.63
N ARG A 400 -25.53 6.22 -0.16
CA ARG A 400 -24.94 7.27 -1.01
C ARG A 400 -23.87 6.72 -1.94
N THR A 401 -22.96 5.89 -1.42
CA THR A 401 -21.91 5.23 -2.20
C THR A 401 -22.50 4.36 -3.30
N ARG A 402 -23.56 3.58 -2.99
CA ARG A 402 -24.29 2.78 -3.96
C ARG A 402 -24.94 3.64 -5.05
N ALA A 403 -25.53 4.79 -4.68
CA ALA A 403 -26.12 5.71 -5.65
C ALA A 403 -25.05 6.29 -6.60
N LYS A 404 -23.89 6.69 -6.07
CA LYS A 404 -22.77 7.17 -6.88
C LYS A 404 -22.19 6.09 -7.79
N ALA A 405 -22.13 4.84 -7.34
CA ALA A 405 -21.73 3.72 -8.19
C ALA A 405 -22.64 3.56 -9.42
N GLN A 406 -23.96 3.78 -9.26
CA GLN A 406 -24.92 3.74 -10.37
C GLN A 406 -24.78 4.96 -11.30
N GLU A 407 -24.49 6.14 -10.74
CA GLU A 407 -24.22 7.35 -11.52
C GLU A 407 -23.02 7.15 -12.44
N TRP A 408 -21.90 6.67 -11.89
CA TRP A 408 -20.69 6.37 -12.67
C TRP A 408 -20.90 5.25 -13.68
N TYR A 409 -21.66 4.21 -13.34
CA TYR A 409 -22.03 3.18 -14.29
C TYR A 409 -22.81 3.77 -15.48
N SER A 410 -23.72 4.71 -15.23
CA SER A 410 -24.46 5.41 -16.29
C SER A 410 -23.54 6.28 -17.17
N ARG A 411 -22.50 6.87 -16.58
CA ARG A 411 -21.46 7.60 -17.34
C ARG A 411 -20.70 6.67 -18.28
N TYR A 412 -20.30 5.49 -17.80
CA TYR A 412 -19.73 4.44 -18.65
C TYR A 412 -20.67 4.06 -19.80
N GLU A 413 -21.96 3.81 -19.53
CA GLU A 413 -22.91 3.43 -20.60
C GLU A 413 -23.05 4.54 -21.65
N ASN A 414 -23.11 5.80 -21.22
CA ASN A 414 -23.16 6.94 -22.13
C ASN A 414 -21.89 7.03 -23.00
N ALA A 415 -20.72 6.83 -22.42
CA ALA A 415 -19.45 6.79 -23.13
C ALA A 415 -19.43 5.68 -24.18
N ARG A 416 -19.80 4.47 -23.77
CA ARG A 416 -19.83 3.27 -24.61
C ARG A 416 -20.82 3.41 -25.76
N ASN A 417 -22.00 3.96 -25.50
CA ASN A 417 -23.01 4.22 -26.53
C ASN A 417 -22.54 5.27 -27.54
N ARG A 418 -21.88 6.34 -27.08
CA ARG A 418 -21.30 7.35 -27.97
C ARG A 418 -20.16 6.77 -28.80
N PHE A 419 -19.29 5.96 -28.20
CA PHE A 419 -18.23 5.25 -28.91
C PHE A 419 -18.81 4.35 -30.01
N ASN A 420 -19.86 3.58 -29.72
CA ASN A 420 -20.53 2.72 -30.71
C ASN A 420 -21.17 3.49 -31.88
N SER A 421 -21.36 4.80 -31.76
CA SER A 421 -21.88 5.66 -32.83
C SER A 421 -20.80 6.19 -33.78
N LEU A 422 -19.52 5.99 -33.46
CA LEU A 422 -18.39 6.34 -34.32
C LEU A 422 -18.29 5.40 -35.54
N PRO A 423 -17.57 5.80 -36.61
CA PRO A 423 -17.32 4.95 -37.76
C PRO A 423 -16.79 3.55 -37.40
N GLU A 424 -17.22 2.53 -38.12
CA GLU A 424 -16.86 1.12 -37.87
C GLU A 424 -15.35 0.92 -37.87
N GLU A 425 -14.63 1.61 -38.76
CA GLU A 425 -13.17 1.52 -38.86
C GLU A 425 -12.46 2.02 -37.59
N ILE A 426 -13.03 3.01 -36.90
CA ILE A 426 -12.48 3.56 -35.66
C ILE A 426 -12.86 2.65 -34.50
N THR A 427 -14.12 2.25 -34.41
CA THR A 427 -14.58 1.41 -33.30
C THR A 427 -13.87 0.06 -33.30
N GLN A 428 -13.66 -0.57 -34.45
CA GLN A 428 -12.93 -1.84 -34.58
C GLN A 428 -11.49 -1.73 -34.08
N TYR A 429 -10.85 -0.58 -34.27
CA TYR A 429 -9.48 -0.36 -33.81
C TYR A 429 -9.37 -0.33 -32.28
N PHE A 430 -10.34 0.30 -31.61
CA PHE A 430 -10.35 0.46 -30.15
C PHE A 430 -11.15 -0.63 -29.41
N GLN A 431 -11.55 -1.70 -30.10
CA GLN A 431 -12.39 -2.76 -29.51
C GLN A 431 -11.74 -3.42 -28.31
N ASP A 432 -10.45 -3.76 -28.39
CA ASP A 432 -9.75 -4.49 -27.32
C ASP A 432 -9.64 -3.64 -26.05
N VAL A 433 -9.25 -2.37 -26.18
CA VAL A 433 -9.12 -1.47 -25.03
C VAL A 433 -10.47 -1.05 -24.45
N MET A 434 -11.52 -1.01 -25.27
CA MET A 434 -12.88 -0.79 -24.77
C MET A 434 -13.43 -2.03 -24.06
N ALA A 435 -13.01 -3.24 -24.44
CA ALA A 435 -13.42 -4.47 -23.78
C ALA A 435 -12.95 -4.54 -22.31
N GLU A 436 -11.81 -3.91 -21.97
CA GLU A 436 -11.35 -3.80 -20.59
C GLU A 436 -12.28 -2.92 -19.73
N ALA A 437 -12.77 -1.81 -20.30
CA ALA A 437 -13.78 -0.98 -19.66
C ALA A 437 -15.11 -1.74 -19.50
N ASP A 438 -15.52 -2.50 -20.52
CA ASP A 438 -16.73 -3.33 -20.49
C ASP A 438 -16.67 -4.41 -19.39
N ASP A 439 -15.54 -5.13 -19.28
CA ASP A 439 -15.33 -6.14 -18.23
C ASP A 439 -15.37 -5.52 -16.84
N THR A 440 -14.69 -4.37 -16.65
CA THR A 440 -14.71 -3.63 -15.39
C THR A 440 -16.12 -3.17 -15.02
N ALA A 441 -16.90 -2.71 -16.00
CA ALA A 441 -18.30 -2.32 -15.80
C ALA A 441 -19.18 -3.50 -15.37
N SER A 442 -19.03 -4.67 -16.01
CA SER A 442 -19.72 -5.91 -15.64
C SER A 442 -19.39 -6.34 -14.20
N ARG A 443 -18.11 -6.27 -13.84
CA ARG A 443 -17.61 -6.54 -12.49
C ARG A 443 -18.14 -5.54 -11.45
N SER A 444 -18.41 -4.29 -11.84
CA SER A 444 -19.09 -3.30 -11.01
C SER A 444 -20.55 -3.71 -10.73
N GLN A 445 -21.32 -4.07 -11.76
CA GLN A 445 -22.71 -4.49 -11.58
C GLN A 445 -22.83 -5.72 -10.69
N SER A 446 -21.91 -6.69 -10.84
CA SER A 446 -21.86 -7.88 -9.99
C SER A 446 -21.61 -7.50 -8.53
N ALA A 447 -20.72 -6.54 -8.26
CA ALA A 447 -20.49 -6.01 -6.91
C ALA A 447 -21.73 -5.31 -6.33
N LEU A 448 -22.47 -4.53 -7.15
CA LEU A 448 -23.74 -3.92 -6.73
C LEU A 448 -24.77 -4.97 -6.31
N GLN A 449 -24.88 -6.05 -7.09
CA GLN A 449 -25.82 -7.16 -6.80
C GLN A 449 -25.46 -7.90 -5.52
N GLN A 450 -24.16 -7.98 -5.19
CA GLN A 450 -23.65 -8.58 -3.96
C GLN A 450 -23.72 -7.64 -2.74
N GLY A 451 -24.18 -6.40 -2.91
CA GLY A 451 -24.22 -5.41 -1.84
C GLY A 451 -22.86 -4.81 -1.49
N LEU A 452 -21.86 -4.92 -2.36
CA LEU A 452 -20.52 -4.37 -2.17
C LEU A 452 -20.43 -2.94 -2.75
N ALA A 453 -21.03 -1.98 -2.05
CA ALA A 453 -21.21 -0.62 -2.58
C ALA A 453 -19.90 0.12 -2.90
N ALA A 454 -18.88 0.08 -2.02
CA ALA A 454 -17.60 0.75 -2.30
C ALA A 454 -16.85 0.10 -3.47
N VAL A 455 -16.88 -1.23 -3.56
CA VAL A 455 -16.29 -1.98 -4.68
C VAL A 455 -16.97 -1.62 -6.00
N ALA A 456 -18.29 -1.61 -6.01
CA ALA A 456 -19.05 -1.16 -7.17
C ALA A 456 -18.73 0.28 -7.56
N TYR A 457 -18.64 1.17 -6.57
CA TYR A 457 -18.30 2.58 -6.82
C TYR A 457 -16.95 2.71 -7.51
N GLN A 458 -15.89 2.12 -6.95
CA GLN A 458 -14.55 2.18 -7.53
C GLN A 458 -14.49 1.57 -8.94
N ARG A 459 -15.11 0.40 -9.15
CA ARG A 459 -15.14 -0.24 -10.48
C ARG A 459 -15.94 0.56 -11.49
N SER A 460 -17.05 1.18 -11.10
CA SER A 460 -17.81 2.07 -11.98
C SER A 460 -17.00 3.30 -12.38
N VAL A 461 -16.26 3.90 -11.44
CA VAL A 461 -15.34 5.02 -11.73
C VAL A 461 -14.27 4.58 -12.73
N GLN A 462 -13.64 3.42 -12.51
CA GLN A 462 -12.60 2.89 -13.39
C GLN A 462 -13.14 2.59 -14.80
N ALA A 463 -14.29 1.92 -14.91
CA ALA A 463 -14.93 1.61 -16.18
C ALA A 463 -15.30 2.88 -16.96
N ALA A 464 -15.92 3.85 -16.29
CA ALA A 464 -16.29 5.12 -16.91
C ALA A 464 -15.07 5.94 -17.35
N THR A 465 -14.01 5.95 -16.55
CA THR A 465 -12.75 6.61 -16.88
C THR A 465 -12.11 5.99 -18.10
N GLY A 466 -11.93 4.67 -18.12
CA GLY A 466 -11.38 3.96 -19.27
C GLY A 466 -12.20 4.19 -20.54
N ALA A 467 -13.52 4.05 -20.46
CA ALA A 467 -14.40 4.27 -21.60
C ALA A 467 -14.34 5.72 -22.13
N HIS A 468 -14.28 6.73 -21.25
CA HIS A 468 -14.14 8.12 -21.65
C HIS A 468 -12.78 8.45 -22.28
N ILE A 469 -11.68 7.89 -21.76
CA ILE A 469 -10.33 8.10 -22.34
C ILE A 469 -10.33 7.62 -23.80
N TRP A 470 -10.81 6.40 -24.03
CA TRP A 470 -10.80 5.81 -25.37
C TRP A 470 -11.83 6.43 -26.31
N LEU A 471 -12.98 6.86 -25.79
CA LEU A 471 -13.93 7.66 -26.56
C LEU A 471 -13.30 8.97 -27.04
N LEU A 472 -12.73 9.77 -26.13
CA LEU A 472 -12.14 11.05 -26.48
C LEU A 472 -10.96 10.86 -27.46
N THR A 473 -10.16 9.82 -27.23
CA THR A 473 -9.05 9.45 -28.12
C THR A 473 -9.55 9.11 -29.53
N ALA A 474 -10.59 8.28 -29.65
CA ALA A 474 -11.17 7.89 -30.92
C ALA A 474 -11.73 9.10 -31.70
N GLU A 475 -12.44 9.99 -31.01
CA GLU A 475 -12.97 11.23 -31.59
C GLU A 475 -11.86 12.19 -32.00
N MET A 476 -10.82 12.34 -31.18
CA MET A 476 -9.65 13.15 -31.49
C MET A 476 -8.93 12.64 -32.74
N LEU A 477 -8.70 11.33 -32.86
CA LEU A 477 -8.06 10.74 -34.03
C LEU A 477 -8.91 10.87 -35.30
N GLU A 478 -10.25 10.80 -35.20
CA GLU A 478 -11.14 11.09 -36.33
C GLU A 478 -10.94 12.52 -36.86
N ARG A 479 -10.84 13.48 -35.94
CA ARG A 479 -10.58 14.89 -36.29
C ARG A 479 -9.19 15.07 -36.88
N TYR A 480 -8.19 14.41 -36.32
CA TYR A 480 -6.84 14.41 -36.89
C TYR A 480 -6.83 13.86 -38.33
N ALA A 481 -7.49 12.73 -38.57
CA ALA A 481 -7.55 12.09 -39.88
C ALA A 481 -8.25 12.95 -40.95
N THR A 482 -9.18 13.83 -40.54
CA THR A 482 -9.97 14.66 -41.44
C THR A 482 -9.45 16.09 -41.60
N GLY A 483 -8.84 16.66 -40.57
CA GLY A 483 -8.42 18.06 -40.52
C GLY A 483 -7.00 18.31 -40.04
N GLY A 484 -6.20 17.26 -39.81
CA GLY A 484 -4.81 17.37 -39.33
C GLY A 484 -4.70 17.79 -37.86
N LEU A 485 -3.48 18.19 -37.47
CA LEU A 485 -3.15 18.56 -36.09
C LEU A 485 -4.07 19.66 -35.54
N ASP A 486 -4.28 20.75 -36.29
CA ASP A 486 -5.08 21.89 -35.83
C ASP A 486 -6.51 21.47 -35.45
N ALA A 487 -7.15 20.61 -36.25
CA ALA A 487 -8.51 20.13 -35.95
C ALA A 487 -8.57 19.23 -34.70
N ALA A 488 -7.53 18.43 -34.46
CA ALA A 488 -7.41 17.60 -33.27
C ALA A 488 -7.17 18.45 -32.01
N VAL A 489 -6.29 19.44 -32.10
CA VAL A 489 -5.99 20.39 -31.02
C VAL A 489 -7.21 21.22 -30.67
N ASP A 490 -7.90 21.80 -31.66
CA ASP A 490 -9.14 22.56 -31.44
C ASP A 490 -10.21 21.70 -30.74
N TYR A 491 -10.30 20.42 -31.11
CA TYR A 491 -11.23 19.49 -30.49
C TYR A 491 -10.88 19.20 -29.02
N LEU A 492 -9.60 18.94 -28.71
CA LEU A 492 -9.15 18.75 -27.33
C LEU A 492 -9.35 20.00 -26.49
N LEU A 493 -9.03 21.19 -27.02
CA LEU A 493 -9.27 22.47 -26.34
C LEU A 493 -10.77 22.74 -26.09
N SER A 494 -11.64 22.34 -27.02
CA SER A 494 -13.09 22.45 -26.80
C SER A 494 -13.56 21.55 -25.66
N ASN A 495 -12.97 20.37 -25.49
CA ASN A 495 -13.22 19.50 -24.34
C ASN A 495 -12.59 20.05 -23.06
N GLN A 496 -11.42 20.71 -23.13
CA GLN A 496 -10.80 21.42 -22.01
C GLN A 496 -11.71 22.51 -21.44
N SER A 497 -12.47 23.23 -22.28
CA SER A 497 -13.39 24.28 -21.81
C SER A 497 -14.49 23.78 -20.87
N SER A 498 -14.71 22.46 -20.81
CA SER A 498 -15.59 21.78 -19.85
C SER A 498 -15.02 21.77 -18.41
N LEU A 499 -13.76 22.19 -18.21
CA LEU A 499 -13.19 22.50 -16.89
C LEU A 499 -13.76 23.77 -16.26
N SER A 500 -14.73 24.44 -16.88
CA SER A 500 -15.59 25.41 -16.19
C SER A 500 -16.22 24.83 -14.91
N GLU A 501 -16.33 23.50 -14.81
CA GLU A 501 -16.77 22.84 -13.59
C GLU A 501 -15.75 22.88 -12.45
N LEU A 502 -14.45 23.01 -12.74
CA LEU A 502 -13.40 23.04 -11.71
C LEU A 502 -13.60 24.23 -10.77
N ASP A 503 -13.72 25.43 -11.34
CA ASP A 503 -13.96 26.67 -10.56
C ASP A 503 -15.27 26.57 -9.77
N ALA A 504 -16.33 26.03 -10.39
CA ALA A 504 -17.61 25.83 -9.72
C ALA A 504 -17.54 24.84 -8.55
N VAL A 505 -16.70 23.80 -8.64
CA VAL A 505 -16.46 22.87 -7.53
C VAL A 505 -15.59 23.52 -6.46
N ILE A 506 -14.54 24.27 -6.83
CA ILE A 506 -13.75 25.03 -5.85
C ILE A 506 -14.64 25.98 -5.05
N ASP A 507 -15.53 26.71 -5.73
CA ASP A 507 -16.50 27.59 -5.08
C ASP A 507 -17.45 26.80 -4.16
N LEU A 508 -17.98 25.66 -4.62
CA LEU A 508 -18.80 24.77 -3.81
C LEU A 508 -18.06 24.33 -2.54
N LEU A 509 -16.84 23.80 -2.68
CA LEU A 509 -16.01 23.35 -1.55
C LEU A 509 -15.66 24.49 -0.60
N GLY A 510 -15.57 25.72 -1.09
CA GLY A 510 -15.38 26.92 -0.25
C GLY A 510 -16.61 27.33 0.55
N THR A 511 -17.80 26.92 0.12
CA THR A 511 -19.04 27.15 0.88
C THR A 511 -19.33 26.07 1.92
N GLU A 512 -18.66 24.92 1.82
CA GLU A 512 -18.78 23.84 2.79
C GLU A 512 -18.17 24.24 4.14
N GLN A 513 -18.93 24.05 5.23
CA GLN A 513 -18.47 24.33 6.58
C GLN A 513 -18.26 23.01 7.34
N PRO A 514 -17.03 22.45 7.33
CA PRO A 514 -16.76 21.20 8.00
C PRO A 514 -16.92 21.38 9.52
N ARG A 515 -17.73 20.53 10.15
CA ARG A 515 -17.99 20.58 11.60
C ARG A 515 -17.30 19.45 12.34
N THR A 516 -17.32 18.25 11.77
CA THR A 516 -16.74 17.07 12.38
C THR A 516 -15.42 16.70 11.76
N ALA A 517 -14.63 15.85 12.44
CA ALA A 517 -13.41 15.29 11.86
C ALA A 517 -13.69 14.57 10.53
N GLY A 518 -14.83 13.88 10.43
CA GLY A 518 -15.29 13.23 9.19
C GLY A 518 -15.51 14.21 8.04
N ASP A 519 -16.12 15.37 8.30
CA ASP A 519 -16.30 16.41 7.28
C ASP A 519 -14.95 16.95 6.79
N TYR A 520 -13.99 17.18 7.68
CA TYR A 520 -12.63 17.60 7.31
C TYR A 520 -11.95 16.55 6.42
N ILE A 521 -12.03 15.26 6.76
CA ILE A 521 -11.46 14.18 5.95
C ILE A 521 -12.07 14.17 4.53
N ALA A 522 -13.39 14.30 4.42
CA ALA A 522 -14.06 14.37 3.13
C ALA A 522 -13.66 15.61 2.32
N LEU A 523 -13.45 16.74 2.99
CA LEU A 523 -12.99 17.98 2.35
C LEU A 523 -11.54 17.85 1.86
N PHE A 524 -10.65 17.22 2.63
CA PHE A 524 -9.26 16.99 2.22
C PHE A 524 -9.19 16.06 1.00
N ASP A 525 -9.98 14.98 0.98
CA ASP A 525 -10.06 14.07 -0.16
C ASP A 525 -10.65 14.76 -1.41
N ALA A 526 -11.61 15.67 -1.21
CA ALA A 526 -12.13 16.50 -2.30
C ALA A 526 -11.05 17.42 -2.88
N TYR A 527 -10.33 18.16 -2.03
CA TYR A 527 -9.28 19.06 -2.49
C TYR A 527 -8.03 18.35 -3.03
N MET A 528 -7.75 17.12 -2.57
CA MET A 528 -6.76 16.23 -3.20
C MET A 528 -7.10 16.05 -4.68
N SER A 529 -8.34 15.64 -4.97
CA SER A 529 -8.81 15.41 -6.34
C SER A 529 -8.76 16.70 -7.17
N ILE A 530 -9.11 17.85 -6.58
CA ILE A 530 -9.02 19.17 -7.23
C ILE A 530 -7.57 19.57 -7.55
N GLY A 531 -6.64 19.35 -6.63
CA GLY A 531 -5.22 19.60 -6.86
C GLY A 531 -4.68 18.75 -8.00
N GLN A 532 -4.93 17.43 -7.99
CA GLN A 532 -4.52 16.55 -9.08
C GLN A 532 -5.17 16.95 -10.42
N ALA A 533 -6.47 17.31 -10.42
CA ALA A 533 -7.16 17.76 -11.61
C ALA A 533 -6.49 19.02 -12.20
N GLN A 534 -6.28 20.06 -11.39
CA GLN A 534 -5.61 21.28 -11.87
C GLN A 534 -4.17 20.98 -12.34
N GLY A 535 -3.46 20.10 -11.65
CA GLY A 535 -2.12 19.67 -12.02
C GLY A 535 -2.05 19.04 -13.41
N LEU A 536 -2.94 18.10 -13.69
CA LEU A 536 -3.07 17.47 -15.01
C LEU A 536 -3.38 18.51 -16.10
N VAL A 537 -4.22 19.50 -15.80
CA VAL A 537 -4.54 20.59 -16.74
C VAL A 537 -3.32 21.47 -17.02
N VAL A 538 -2.52 21.79 -16.00
CA VAL A 538 -1.26 22.53 -16.15
C VAL A 538 -0.30 21.74 -17.04
N ILE A 539 -0.06 20.47 -16.73
CA ILE A 539 0.83 19.57 -17.48
C ILE A 539 0.34 19.46 -18.93
N ALA A 540 -0.94 19.18 -19.15
CA ALA A 540 -1.53 19.06 -20.48
C ALA A 540 -1.40 20.36 -21.30
N THR A 541 -1.64 21.52 -20.67
CA THR A 541 -1.52 22.82 -21.33
C THR A 541 -0.09 23.10 -21.78
N ASP A 542 0.90 22.79 -20.93
CA ASP A 542 2.31 22.99 -21.27
C ASP A 542 2.78 22.03 -22.37
N ARG A 543 2.35 20.76 -22.32
CA ARG A 543 2.64 19.77 -23.37
C ARG A 543 1.98 20.13 -24.69
N LEU A 544 0.72 20.57 -24.68
CA LEU A 544 0.03 21.02 -25.88
C LEU A 544 0.72 22.24 -26.51
N ARG A 545 1.20 23.19 -25.68
CA ARG A 545 1.99 24.33 -26.16
C ARG A 545 3.30 23.87 -26.80
N ALA A 546 4.00 22.90 -26.20
CA ALA A 546 5.23 22.33 -26.74
C ALA A 546 4.98 21.60 -28.07
N LEU A 547 3.92 20.79 -28.15
CA LEU A 547 3.49 20.11 -29.37
C LEU A 547 3.27 21.12 -30.51
N ASN A 548 2.52 22.19 -30.27
CA ASN A 548 2.27 23.22 -31.29
C ASN A 548 3.56 23.94 -31.76
N GLN A 549 4.56 24.08 -30.89
CA GLN A 549 5.83 24.73 -31.23
C GLN A 549 6.80 23.80 -31.98
N GLN A 550 6.70 22.49 -31.75
CA GLN A 550 7.68 21.51 -32.22
C GLN A 550 7.14 20.53 -33.25
N ALA A 551 5.84 20.57 -33.56
CA ALA A 551 5.17 19.64 -34.47
C ALA A 551 5.89 19.46 -35.82
N GLU A 552 6.44 20.53 -36.40
CA GLU A 552 7.18 20.45 -37.68
C GLU A 552 8.46 19.58 -37.60
N ASN A 553 9.00 19.38 -36.40
CA ASN A 553 10.20 18.58 -36.13
C ASN A 553 9.88 17.18 -35.57
N MET A 554 8.60 16.84 -35.43
CA MET A 554 8.13 15.57 -34.89
C MET A 554 7.62 14.68 -36.03
N SER A 555 7.79 13.38 -35.87
CA SER A 555 7.12 12.39 -36.70
C SER A 555 5.61 12.40 -36.43
N GLU A 556 4.83 11.93 -37.41
CA GLU A 556 3.39 11.72 -37.23
C GLU A 556 3.09 10.78 -36.04
N GLU A 557 3.99 9.83 -35.77
CA GLU A 557 3.95 8.94 -34.62
C GLU A 557 4.02 9.66 -33.29
N GLU A 558 5.03 10.51 -33.13
CA GLU A 558 5.23 11.30 -31.92
C GLU A 558 4.08 12.28 -31.69
N ILE A 559 3.56 12.91 -32.75
CA ILE A 559 2.41 13.81 -32.66
C ILE A 559 1.17 13.08 -32.15
N LEU A 560 0.86 11.93 -32.75
CA LEU A 560 -0.30 11.13 -32.35
C LEU A 560 -0.15 10.60 -30.92
N GLY A 561 1.06 10.17 -30.53
CA GLY A 561 1.36 9.75 -29.17
C GLY A 561 1.08 10.84 -28.13
N GLU A 562 1.54 12.07 -28.39
CA GLU A 562 1.24 13.22 -27.52
C GLU A 562 -0.26 13.49 -27.42
N LEU A 563 -1.00 13.46 -28.54
CA LEU A 563 -2.44 13.74 -28.54
C LEU A 563 -3.25 12.71 -27.75
N VAL A 564 -2.86 11.42 -27.80
CA VAL A 564 -3.51 10.37 -26.99
C VAL A 564 -3.27 10.63 -25.50
N GLN A 565 -2.03 10.97 -25.11
CA GLN A 565 -1.70 11.26 -23.71
C GLN A 565 -2.44 12.50 -23.19
N LEU A 566 -2.51 13.55 -24.01
CA LEU A 566 -3.32 14.73 -23.69
C LEU A 566 -4.80 14.38 -23.49
N SER A 567 -5.35 13.50 -24.33
CA SER A 567 -6.73 13.01 -24.18
C SER A 567 -6.93 12.34 -22.81
N ALA A 568 -6.00 11.48 -22.40
CA ALA A 568 -6.06 10.83 -21.09
C ALA A 568 -5.99 11.86 -19.93
N TYR A 569 -5.08 12.83 -20.00
CA TYR A 569 -4.93 13.85 -18.96
C TYR A 569 -6.19 14.71 -18.79
N TYR A 570 -6.83 15.12 -19.89
CA TYR A 570 -8.07 15.88 -19.82
C TYR A 570 -9.23 15.08 -19.24
N VAL A 571 -9.36 13.80 -19.59
CA VAL A 571 -10.42 12.93 -19.01
C VAL A 571 -10.16 12.66 -17.54
N LEU A 572 -8.93 12.36 -17.14
CA LEU A 572 -8.56 12.18 -15.74
C LEU A 572 -8.84 13.44 -14.93
N ALA A 573 -8.46 14.62 -15.43
CA ALA A 573 -8.75 15.89 -14.78
C ALA A 573 -10.26 16.11 -14.60
N HIS A 574 -11.07 15.88 -15.65
CA HIS A 574 -12.52 16.00 -15.57
C HIS A 574 -13.13 15.04 -14.53
N ASN A 575 -12.69 13.78 -14.52
CA ASN A 575 -13.22 12.78 -13.60
C ASN A 575 -12.81 13.06 -12.15
N LEU A 576 -11.59 13.56 -11.90
CA LEU A 576 -11.16 14.00 -10.58
C LEU A 576 -12.01 15.14 -10.03
N VAL A 577 -12.48 16.07 -10.88
CA VAL A 577 -13.45 17.10 -10.46
C VAL A 577 -14.78 16.49 -10.01
N GLN A 578 -15.24 15.41 -10.65
CA GLN A 578 -16.44 14.69 -10.21
C GLN A 578 -16.19 13.92 -8.91
N LEU A 579 -15.03 13.28 -8.78
CA LEU A 579 -14.64 12.58 -7.54
C LEU A 579 -14.59 13.55 -6.36
N ALA A 580 -14.12 14.79 -6.55
CA ALA A 580 -14.16 15.81 -5.52
C ALA A 580 -15.57 16.10 -4.98
N ARG A 581 -16.58 16.12 -5.87
CA ARG A 581 -18.00 16.25 -5.46
C ARG A 581 -18.47 15.01 -4.71
N ASP A 582 -18.10 13.83 -5.18
CA ASP A 582 -18.48 12.57 -4.55
C ASP A 582 -17.90 12.43 -3.14
N SER A 583 -16.67 12.88 -2.89
CA SER A 583 -16.04 12.87 -1.56
C SER A 583 -16.90 13.62 -0.55
N VAL A 584 -17.40 14.81 -0.90
CA VAL A 584 -18.32 15.58 -0.05
C VAL A 584 -19.68 14.89 0.06
N ASP A 585 -20.28 14.50 -1.06
CA ASP A 585 -21.60 13.86 -1.09
C ASP A 585 -21.65 12.61 -0.20
N ILE A 586 -20.62 11.76 -0.30
CA ILE A 586 -20.54 10.50 0.44
C ILE A 586 -20.09 10.75 1.88
N GLY A 587 -19.08 11.59 2.09
CA GLY A 587 -18.34 11.72 3.35
C GLY A 587 -18.86 12.76 4.34
N PHE A 588 -19.70 13.71 3.94
CA PHE A 588 -20.21 14.76 4.84
C PHE A 588 -21.40 14.34 5.70
N GLY A 589 -21.43 14.88 6.92
CA GLY A 589 -22.56 14.80 7.85
C GLY A 589 -22.54 13.55 8.72
N TYR A 590 -21.34 13.04 9.03
CA TYR A 590 -21.11 11.92 9.94
C TYR A 590 -20.24 12.36 11.12
N GLY A 591 -20.27 11.55 12.18
CA GLY A 591 -19.57 11.84 13.42
C GLY A 591 -20.31 12.83 14.31
N THR A 592 -19.90 12.88 15.57
CA THR A 592 -20.48 13.73 16.62
C THR A 592 -19.44 14.67 17.23
N THR A 593 -18.16 14.35 17.08
CA THR A 593 -17.06 15.17 17.61
C THR A 593 -16.84 16.41 16.75
N VAL A 594 -17.03 17.59 17.34
CA VAL A 594 -16.75 18.88 16.72
C VAL A 594 -15.25 19.16 16.75
N VAL A 595 -14.70 19.61 15.63
CA VAL A 595 -13.32 20.11 15.56
C VAL A 595 -13.35 21.61 15.83
N ASP A 596 -12.80 22.03 16.97
CA ASP A 596 -12.84 23.41 17.46
C ASP A 596 -11.47 24.12 17.44
N ASP A 597 -10.41 23.42 17.02
CA ASP A 597 -9.04 23.94 16.99
C ASP A 597 -8.43 23.89 15.57
N PRO A 598 -8.43 25.02 14.83
CA PRO A 598 -7.80 25.12 13.51
C PRO A 598 -6.30 24.80 13.51
N GLU A 599 -5.60 24.97 14.65
CA GLU A 599 -4.18 24.66 14.75
C GLU A 599 -3.89 23.17 14.65
N LYS A 600 -4.88 22.29 14.91
CA LYS A 600 -4.74 20.84 14.67
C LYS A 600 -4.66 20.52 13.17
N VAL A 601 -5.44 21.19 12.34
CA VAL A 601 -5.40 20.97 10.88
C VAL A 601 -4.05 21.45 10.32
N ALA A 602 -3.59 22.62 10.76
CA ALA A 602 -2.27 23.15 10.40
C ALA A 602 -1.11 22.22 10.85
N ALA A 603 -1.29 21.49 11.96
CA ALA A 603 -0.33 20.48 12.42
C ALA A 603 -0.08 19.40 11.38
N MET A 604 -1.18 18.81 10.91
CA MET A 604 -1.16 17.66 10.02
C MET A 604 -0.68 18.07 8.64
N GLU A 605 -1.04 19.28 8.18
CA GLU A 605 -0.49 19.86 6.95
C GLU A 605 1.03 19.96 7.02
N ALA A 606 1.57 20.63 8.03
CA ALA A 606 3.00 20.85 8.14
C ALA A 606 3.79 19.53 8.23
N LEU A 607 3.21 18.52 8.88
CA LEU A 607 3.79 17.19 9.00
C LEU A 607 3.79 16.44 7.65
N LEU A 608 2.60 16.25 7.06
CA LEU A 608 2.43 15.38 5.91
C LEU A 608 2.99 16.00 4.63
N ARG A 609 2.93 17.33 4.49
CA ARG A 609 3.56 17.99 3.34
C ARG A 609 5.06 17.72 3.28
N ARG A 610 5.75 17.88 4.40
CA ARG A 610 7.20 17.65 4.48
C ARG A 610 7.55 16.17 4.29
N ALA A 611 6.72 15.26 4.80
CA ALA A 611 6.87 13.83 4.59
C ALA A 611 6.72 13.44 3.11
N ALA A 612 5.69 13.97 2.45
CA ALA A 612 5.43 13.76 1.04
C ALA A 612 6.59 14.31 0.17
N GLU A 613 7.00 15.56 0.39
CA GLU A 613 8.16 16.17 -0.31
C GLU A 613 9.43 15.32 -0.13
N ALA A 614 9.68 14.82 1.08
CA ALA A 614 10.81 13.96 1.40
C ALA A 614 10.77 12.63 0.64
N ASN A 615 9.61 11.96 0.59
CA ASN A 615 9.44 10.68 -0.12
C ASN A 615 9.54 10.83 -1.63
N VAL A 616 8.96 11.90 -2.21
CA VAL A 616 9.08 12.16 -3.66
C VAL A 616 10.55 12.33 -4.04
N ARG A 617 11.28 13.21 -3.34
CA ARG A 617 12.72 13.40 -3.59
C ARG A 617 13.52 12.12 -3.42
N TYR A 618 13.13 11.31 -2.44
CA TYR A 618 13.75 10.01 -2.22
C TYR A 618 13.52 9.04 -3.39
N PHE A 619 12.29 8.94 -3.90
CA PHE A 619 11.99 8.18 -5.10
C PHE A 619 12.77 8.68 -6.32
N GLU A 620 12.78 9.99 -6.56
CA GLU A 620 13.51 10.55 -7.70
C GLU A 620 15.01 10.24 -7.63
N ALA A 621 15.63 10.41 -6.46
CA ALA A 621 17.06 10.16 -6.28
C ALA A 621 17.44 8.68 -6.40
N THR A 622 16.58 7.77 -5.95
CA THR A 622 16.87 6.32 -5.95
C THR A 622 16.47 5.59 -7.22
N VAL A 623 15.49 6.13 -7.96
CA VAL A 623 14.92 5.49 -9.13
C VAL A 623 15.17 6.35 -10.35
N ILE A 624 14.58 7.55 -10.43
CA ILE A 624 14.64 8.37 -11.64
C ILE A 624 16.08 8.73 -12.02
N ASP A 625 16.88 9.20 -11.06
CA ASP A 625 18.27 9.61 -11.33
C ASP A 625 19.16 8.42 -11.72
N GLU A 626 18.94 7.24 -11.14
CA GLU A 626 19.68 6.02 -11.48
C GLU A 626 19.30 5.50 -12.87
N TYR A 627 18.01 5.52 -13.22
CA TYR A 627 17.56 5.24 -14.58
C TYR A 627 18.12 6.27 -15.57
N ALA A 628 18.08 7.56 -15.24
CA ALA A 628 18.63 8.61 -16.10
C ALA A 628 20.13 8.36 -16.41
N LYS A 629 20.92 8.00 -15.39
CA LYS A 629 22.33 7.60 -15.55
C LYS A 629 22.48 6.36 -16.42
N ALA A 630 21.71 5.31 -16.15
CA ALA A 630 21.77 4.04 -16.89
C ALA A 630 21.45 4.21 -18.39
N PHE A 631 20.46 5.05 -18.72
CA PHE A 631 20.05 5.35 -20.09
C PHE A 631 20.84 6.49 -20.74
N GLY A 632 21.73 7.16 -20.00
CA GLY A 632 22.53 8.28 -20.50
C GLY A 632 21.70 9.50 -20.90
N VAL A 633 20.58 9.75 -20.21
CA VAL A 633 19.69 10.90 -20.45
C VAL A 633 19.68 11.87 -19.28
N HIS A 634 19.23 13.10 -19.51
CA HIS A 634 19.06 14.08 -18.44
C HIS A 634 17.91 13.67 -17.49
N PRO A 635 18.02 13.87 -16.16
CA PRO A 635 16.96 13.53 -15.20
C PRO A 635 15.58 14.08 -15.56
N ASP A 636 15.49 15.32 -16.02
CA ASP A 636 14.19 15.91 -16.43
C ASP A 636 13.52 15.16 -17.58
N ARG A 637 14.32 14.62 -18.51
CA ARG A 637 13.79 13.76 -19.58
C ARG A 637 13.28 12.44 -19.02
N MET A 638 13.98 11.88 -18.02
CA MET A 638 13.53 10.67 -17.35
C MET A 638 12.25 10.90 -16.55
N ARG A 639 12.10 12.04 -15.84
CA ARG A 639 10.83 12.42 -15.18
C ARG A 639 9.68 12.47 -16.17
N ALA A 640 9.88 13.10 -17.33
CA ALA A 640 8.86 13.16 -18.38
C ALA A 640 8.47 11.77 -18.91
N MET A 641 9.44 10.85 -19.06
CA MET A 641 9.17 9.46 -19.42
C MET A 641 8.38 8.73 -18.33
N PHE A 642 8.76 8.88 -17.05
CA PHE A 642 8.05 8.26 -15.93
C PHE A 642 6.60 8.76 -15.79
N MET A 643 6.33 10.05 -16.03
CA MET A 643 4.95 10.56 -16.04
C MET A 643 4.08 9.95 -17.14
N ASN A 644 4.68 9.41 -18.20
CA ASN A 644 3.95 8.73 -19.28
C ASN A 644 3.72 7.25 -18.99
N TYR A 645 4.54 6.66 -18.13
CA TYR A 645 4.61 5.22 -17.93
C TYR A 645 4.02 4.78 -16.58
N ASP A 646 4.08 5.63 -15.56
CA ASP A 646 3.57 5.34 -14.23
C ASP A 646 2.56 6.42 -13.79
N THR A 647 1.29 6.03 -13.77
CA THR A 647 0.18 6.92 -13.37
C THR A 647 0.32 7.41 -11.93
N GLY A 648 0.91 6.61 -11.03
CA GLY A 648 1.16 7.03 -9.65
C GLY A 648 2.15 8.20 -9.58
N TYR A 649 3.22 8.14 -10.38
CA TYR A 649 4.17 9.25 -10.50
C TYR A 649 3.55 10.47 -11.20
N LEU A 650 2.76 10.26 -12.26
CA LEU A 650 1.99 11.34 -12.90
C LEU A 650 1.11 12.08 -11.90
N LEU A 651 0.31 11.37 -11.10
CA LEU A 651 -0.60 11.97 -10.12
C LEU A 651 0.15 12.66 -8.99
N THR A 652 1.31 12.13 -8.59
CA THR A 652 2.19 12.77 -7.61
C THR A 652 2.69 14.14 -8.10
N VAL A 653 3.16 14.21 -9.35
CA VAL A 653 3.62 15.46 -9.97
C VAL A 653 2.45 16.41 -10.25
N ALA A 654 1.30 15.89 -10.68
CA ALA A 654 0.09 16.68 -10.88
C ALA A 654 -0.36 17.34 -9.57
N ALA A 655 -0.43 16.60 -8.47
CA ALA A 655 -0.78 17.14 -7.16
C ALA A 655 0.11 18.34 -6.76
N GLU A 656 1.43 18.25 -6.99
CA GLU A 656 2.36 19.35 -6.70
C GLU A 656 2.10 20.58 -7.59
N HIS A 657 1.99 20.38 -8.91
CA HIS A 657 1.70 21.47 -9.85
C HIS A 657 0.35 22.14 -9.57
N GLY A 658 -0.68 21.35 -9.30
CA GLY A 658 -2.02 21.84 -9.04
C GLY A 658 -2.13 22.57 -7.71
N ALA A 659 -1.55 22.04 -6.64
CA ALA A 659 -1.49 22.73 -5.35
C ALA A 659 -0.81 24.10 -5.50
N LYS A 660 0.31 24.16 -6.21
CA LYS A 660 1.03 25.43 -6.49
C LYS A 660 0.21 26.39 -7.35
N ALA A 661 -0.47 25.90 -8.38
CA ALA A 661 -1.28 26.71 -9.29
C ALA A 661 -2.49 27.33 -8.57
N LEU A 662 -3.18 26.56 -7.73
CA LEU A 662 -4.38 27.00 -7.00
C LEU A 662 -4.05 27.82 -5.75
N ALA A 663 -2.92 27.57 -5.07
CA ALA A 663 -2.56 28.30 -3.85
C ALA A 663 -2.49 29.83 -4.07
N GLY A 664 -2.11 30.29 -5.26
CA GLY A 664 -2.11 31.72 -5.61
C GLY A 664 -3.49 32.29 -5.96
N GLN A 665 -4.49 31.44 -6.17
CA GLN A 665 -5.85 31.82 -6.60
C GLN A 665 -6.84 31.79 -5.44
N LEU A 666 -6.70 30.84 -4.52
CA LEU A 666 -7.52 30.74 -3.32
C LEU A 666 -7.18 31.90 -2.38
N VAL A 667 -8.19 32.68 -1.98
CA VAL A 667 -8.01 33.79 -1.02
C VAL A 667 -8.18 33.31 0.43
N ASP A 668 -8.99 32.27 0.62
CA ASP A 668 -9.30 31.72 1.92
C ASP A 668 -8.19 30.78 2.43
N ARG A 669 -7.75 31.03 3.67
CA ARG A 669 -6.63 30.28 4.28
C ARG A 669 -7.01 28.83 4.58
N ASP A 670 -8.27 28.56 4.92
CA ASP A 670 -8.72 27.22 5.28
C ASP A 670 -8.86 26.36 4.01
N GLN A 671 -9.31 26.94 2.90
CA GLN A 671 -9.26 26.29 1.59
C GLN A 671 -7.82 25.97 1.15
N GLN A 672 -6.90 26.92 1.28
CA GLN A 672 -5.48 26.68 0.97
C GLN A 672 -4.92 25.54 1.81
N MET A 673 -5.24 25.52 3.11
CA MET A 673 -4.80 24.48 4.03
C MET A 673 -5.34 23.11 3.63
N ALA A 674 -6.65 23.02 3.34
CA ALA A 674 -7.30 21.80 2.91
C ALA A 674 -6.73 21.29 1.57
N LEU A 675 -6.42 22.20 0.63
CA LEU A 675 -5.72 21.90 -0.61
C LEU A 675 -4.34 21.30 -0.39
N ILE A 676 -3.50 21.98 0.40
CA ILE A 676 -2.14 21.52 0.65
C ILE A 676 -2.16 20.17 1.38
N LEU A 677 -2.97 20.04 2.44
CA LEU A 677 -3.07 18.81 3.22
C LEU A 677 -3.64 17.65 2.40
N GLY A 678 -4.72 17.86 1.65
CA GLY A 678 -5.31 16.83 0.77
C GLY A 678 -4.30 16.26 -0.21
N ASN A 679 -3.57 17.13 -0.92
CA ASN A 679 -2.53 16.71 -1.85
C ASN A 679 -1.34 16.03 -1.13
N SER A 680 -0.99 16.50 0.06
CA SER A 680 0.10 15.91 0.87
C SER A 680 -0.23 14.50 1.36
N ILE A 681 -1.48 14.23 1.75
CA ILE A 681 -1.93 12.88 2.17
C ILE A 681 -1.77 11.89 1.01
N SER A 682 -2.23 12.26 -0.18
CA SER A 682 -2.11 11.44 -1.38
C SER A 682 -0.66 11.20 -1.76
N ASN A 683 0.12 12.28 -1.88
CA ASN A 683 1.52 12.18 -2.27
C ASN A 683 2.32 11.35 -1.27
N TYR A 684 2.00 11.42 0.03
CA TYR A 684 2.65 10.58 1.04
C TYR A 684 2.48 9.08 0.77
N ALA A 685 1.26 8.63 0.49
CA ALA A 685 0.97 7.23 0.18
C ALA A 685 1.50 6.83 -1.21
N GLN A 686 1.25 7.64 -2.25
CA GLN A 686 1.67 7.36 -3.63
C GLN A 686 3.18 7.28 -3.76
N SER A 687 3.92 8.25 -3.22
CA SER A 687 5.38 8.24 -3.26
C SER A 687 5.98 7.07 -2.49
N ALA A 688 5.37 6.66 -1.37
CA ALA A 688 5.77 5.45 -0.65
C ALA A 688 5.52 4.19 -1.49
N THR A 689 4.43 4.12 -2.26
CA THR A 689 4.14 3.00 -3.17
C THR A 689 5.09 2.96 -4.36
N LEU A 690 5.50 4.12 -4.90
CA LEU A 690 6.51 4.21 -5.95
C LEU A 690 7.87 3.68 -5.48
N VAL A 691 8.29 4.09 -4.28
CA VAL A 691 9.44 3.49 -3.60
C VAL A 691 9.24 1.99 -3.43
N ALA A 692 8.05 1.57 -2.98
CA ALA A 692 7.73 0.17 -2.76
C ALA A 692 7.92 -0.65 -4.04
N LYS A 693 7.34 -0.19 -5.15
CA LYS A 693 7.37 -0.79 -6.48
C LYS A 693 8.80 -0.92 -7.02
N TYR A 694 9.48 0.22 -7.19
CA TYR A 694 10.72 0.27 -7.96
C TYR A 694 11.98 -0.04 -7.14
N TYR A 695 11.98 0.23 -5.84
CA TYR A 695 13.16 0.07 -4.99
C TYR A 695 13.00 -1.08 -3.99
N SER A 696 11.95 -1.03 -3.16
CA SER A 696 11.78 -1.95 -2.04
C SER A 696 11.42 -3.36 -2.48
N LEU A 697 10.50 -3.56 -3.41
CA LEU A 697 9.96 -4.89 -3.74
C LEU A 697 10.61 -5.50 -4.98
N GLY A 698 11.28 -4.68 -5.80
CA GLY A 698 11.92 -5.12 -7.03
C GLY A 698 10.89 -5.59 -8.05
N ALA A 699 9.89 -4.75 -8.34
CA ALA A 699 8.95 -5.02 -9.41
C ALA A 699 9.70 -5.10 -10.75
N GLN A 700 9.49 -6.21 -11.46
CA GLN A 700 9.97 -6.43 -12.81
C GLN A 700 8.84 -6.08 -13.77
N LEU A 701 9.16 -5.26 -14.77
CA LEU A 701 8.19 -4.72 -15.72
C LEU A 701 8.46 -5.31 -17.11
N ASP A 702 7.41 -5.52 -17.90
CA ASP A 702 7.53 -5.83 -19.33
C ASP A 702 7.82 -4.56 -20.16
N GLU A 703 7.87 -4.71 -21.49
CA GLU A 703 8.14 -3.59 -22.41
C GLU A 703 6.99 -2.56 -22.36
N GLU A 704 5.80 -3.00 -21.96
CA GLU A 704 4.58 -2.22 -21.80
C GLU A 704 4.43 -1.55 -20.43
N GLY A 705 5.23 -1.96 -19.45
CA GLY A 705 5.20 -1.44 -18.08
C GLY A 705 4.26 -2.09 -17.09
N ASN A 706 3.70 -3.22 -17.47
CA ASN A 706 2.96 -4.05 -16.53
C ASN A 706 3.92 -4.82 -15.63
N ILE A 707 3.53 -4.97 -14.37
CA ILE A 707 4.29 -5.81 -13.44
C ILE A 707 4.11 -7.28 -13.82
N VAL A 708 5.19 -7.88 -14.32
CA VAL A 708 5.25 -9.31 -14.62
C VAL A 708 5.64 -10.13 -13.40
N ARG A 709 6.43 -9.56 -12.48
CA ARG A 709 6.90 -10.25 -11.28
C ARG A 709 7.28 -9.25 -10.19
N ILE A 710 7.12 -9.65 -8.94
CA ILE A 710 7.71 -8.96 -7.79
C ILE A 710 8.79 -9.84 -7.20
N ASP A 711 10.03 -9.36 -7.15
CA ASP A 711 11.17 -10.17 -6.67
C ASP A 711 11.05 -10.55 -5.19
N ARG A 712 10.41 -9.69 -4.39
CA ARG A 712 10.26 -9.86 -2.93
C ARG A 712 8.80 -10.10 -2.51
N GLU A 713 8.15 -11.11 -3.06
CA GLU A 713 6.73 -11.44 -2.81
C GLU A 713 6.38 -11.59 -1.31
N ARG A 714 7.26 -12.21 -0.51
CA ARG A 714 7.06 -12.33 0.94
C ARG A 714 7.02 -10.97 1.63
N ALA A 715 7.88 -10.04 1.23
CA ALA A 715 7.89 -8.69 1.79
C ALA A 715 6.60 -7.94 1.42
N LEU A 716 6.11 -8.09 0.19
CA LEU A 716 4.81 -7.52 -0.21
C LEU A 716 3.65 -8.12 0.62
N ALA A 717 3.63 -9.43 0.82
CA ALA A 717 2.60 -10.09 1.63
C ALA A 717 2.61 -9.58 3.08
N ASP A 718 3.79 -9.47 3.69
CA ASP A 718 3.97 -8.92 5.04
C ASP A 718 3.54 -7.44 5.11
N MET A 719 3.86 -6.65 4.06
CA MET A 719 3.42 -5.25 3.97
C MET A 719 1.91 -5.13 3.91
N LEU A 720 1.27 -5.91 3.05
CA LEU A 720 -0.19 -5.96 2.96
C LEU A 720 -0.82 -6.40 4.29
N ASP A 721 -0.28 -7.43 4.95
CA ASP A 721 -0.78 -7.91 6.24
C ASP A 721 -0.72 -6.82 7.32
N LEU A 722 0.40 -6.08 7.40
CA LEU A 722 0.49 -4.98 8.36
C LEU A 722 -0.42 -3.82 7.98
N ALA A 723 -0.48 -3.44 6.70
CA ALA A 723 -1.30 -2.32 6.24
C ALA A 723 -2.80 -2.56 6.49
N ASP A 724 -3.30 -3.79 6.27
CA ASP A 724 -4.67 -4.19 6.62
C ASP A 724 -4.93 -4.09 8.13
N ARG A 725 -4.02 -4.62 8.95
CA ARG A 725 -4.13 -4.56 10.41
C ARG A 725 -4.12 -3.10 10.89
N ARG A 726 -3.19 -2.28 10.39
CA ARG A 726 -3.04 -0.87 10.75
C ARG A 726 -4.27 -0.07 10.35
N ALA A 727 -4.81 -0.28 9.14
CA ALA A 727 -6.04 0.36 8.72
C ALA A 727 -7.21 0.02 9.66
N LYS A 728 -7.40 -1.27 10.02
CA LYS A 728 -8.41 -1.69 11.00
C LYS A 728 -8.22 -1.04 12.36
N GLU A 729 -7.00 -1.10 12.91
CA GLU A 729 -6.64 -0.46 14.18
C GLU A 729 -7.03 1.03 14.14
N THR A 730 -6.54 1.76 13.15
CA THR A 730 -6.72 3.22 13.09
C THR A 730 -8.15 3.66 12.81
N ILE A 731 -8.90 2.93 11.97
CA ILE A 731 -10.30 3.25 11.70
C ILE A 731 -11.14 2.98 12.96
N ASN A 732 -10.93 1.83 13.60
CA ASN A 732 -11.72 1.43 14.77
C ASN A 732 -11.37 2.23 16.05
N MET A 733 -10.23 2.94 16.11
CA MET A 733 -9.96 3.93 17.16
C MET A 733 -11.00 5.05 17.24
N SER A 734 -11.69 5.34 16.13
CA SER A 734 -12.70 6.40 16.11
C SER A 734 -14.05 5.97 16.71
N GLY A 735 -14.20 4.70 17.10
CA GLY A 735 -15.41 4.19 17.73
C GLY A 735 -16.66 4.39 16.87
N GLU A 736 -17.64 5.12 17.37
CA GLU A 736 -18.89 5.42 16.66
C GLU A 736 -18.75 6.52 15.59
N ASP A 737 -17.71 7.35 15.67
CA ASP A 737 -17.42 8.42 14.70
C ASP A 737 -16.63 7.84 13.51
N VAL A 738 -17.27 6.97 12.73
CA VAL A 738 -16.60 6.23 11.64
C VAL A 738 -16.09 7.17 10.53
N PRO A 739 -14.79 7.16 10.19
CA PRO A 739 -14.23 7.96 9.11
C PRO A 739 -14.62 7.38 7.75
N VAL A 740 -15.74 7.85 7.18
CA VAL A 740 -16.37 7.29 5.97
C VAL A 740 -15.39 7.13 4.80
N ILE A 741 -14.62 8.16 4.46
CA ILE A 741 -13.68 8.10 3.35
C ILE A 741 -12.56 7.07 3.60
N ALA A 742 -12.03 7.00 4.83
CA ALA A 742 -11.02 6.00 5.16
C ALA A 742 -11.56 4.56 5.02
N VAL A 743 -12.85 4.34 5.34
CA VAL A 743 -13.51 3.05 5.11
C VAL A 743 -13.62 2.72 3.62
N LEU A 744 -13.92 3.70 2.76
CA LEU A 744 -13.96 3.48 1.30
C LEU A 744 -12.61 3.01 0.74
N TYR A 745 -11.51 3.66 1.15
CA TYR A 745 -10.15 3.24 0.78
C TYR A 745 -9.84 1.84 1.31
N TYR A 746 -10.20 1.54 2.55
CA TYR A 746 -9.99 0.22 3.15
C TYR A 746 -10.77 -0.89 2.43
N GLU A 747 -12.05 -0.67 2.09
CA GLU A 747 -12.85 -1.66 1.34
C GLU A 747 -12.28 -1.89 -0.07
N THR A 748 -11.80 -0.83 -0.71
CA THR A 748 -11.10 -0.91 -2.01
C THR A 748 -9.82 -1.73 -1.89
N ALA A 749 -9.01 -1.47 -0.86
CA ALA A 749 -7.76 -2.17 -0.63
C ALA A 749 -7.97 -3.68 -0.44
N ARG A 750 -8.96 -4.08 0.36
CA ARG A 750 -9.29 -5.50 0.61
C ARG A 750 -9.58 -6.29 -0.66
N LEU A 751 -10.25 -5.65 -1.62
CA LEU A 751 -10.56 -6.27 -2.90
C LEU A 751 -9.28 -6.49 -3.72
N LYS A 752 -8.53 -5.40 -3.92
CA LYS A 752 -7.34 -5.38 -4.78
C LYS A 752 -6.21 -6.27 -4.24
N ARG A 753 -6.17 -6.47 -2.92
CA ARG A 753 -5.22 -7.36 -2.24
C ARG A 753 -5.15 -8.77 -2.82
N GLN A 754 -6.26 -9.31 -3.33
CA GLN A 754 -6.31 -10.67 -3.89
C GLN A 754 -6.06 -10.71 -5.40
N GLY A 755 -5.81 -9.56 -6.02
CA GLY A 755 -5.62 -9.41 -7.46
C GLY A 755 -4.18 -9.67 -7.93
N SER A 756 -3.91 -9.18 -9.12
CA SER A 756 -2.59 -9.12 -9.75
C SER A 756 -1.55 -8.38 -8.89
N PRO A 757 -0.24 -8.53 -9.17
CA PRO A 757 0.80 -7.76 -8.48
C PRO A 757 0.60 -6.23 -8.53
N GLU A 758 0.07 -5.69 -9.63
CA GLU A 758 -0.29 -4.26 -9.72
C GLU A 758 -1.44 -3.93 -8.74
N GLU A 759 -2.52 -4.72 -8.76
CA GLU A 759 -3.64 -4.54 -7.82
C GLU A 759 -3.17 -4.68 -6.36
N GLN A 760 -2.20 -5.55 -6.07
CA GLN A 760 -1.61 -5.67 -4.73
C GLN A 760 -0.85 -4.40 -4.30
N LEU A 761 -0.13 -3.73 -5.21
CA LEU A 761 0.50 -2.44 -4.89
C LEU A 761 -0.55 -1.33 -4.72
N GLU A 762 -1.57 -1.30 -5.56
CA GLU A 762 -2.70 -0.37 -5.41
C GLU A 762 -3.46 -0.61 -4.10
N ALA A 763 -3.55 -1.87 -3.65
CA ALA A 763 -4.11 -2.22 -2.34
C ALA A 763 -3.26 -1.65 -1.20
N LEU A 764 -1.93 -1.73 -1.33
CA LEU A 764 -1.00 -1.18 -0.34
C LEU A 764 -1.14 0.34 -0.23
N GLU A 765 -1.18 1.05 -1.37
CA GLU A 765 -1.48 2.49 -1.41
C GLU A 765 -2.81 2.80 -0.72
N SER A 766 -3.86 2.07 -1.06
CA SER A 766 -5.20 2.28 -0.51
C SER A 766 -5.27 2.02 1.00
N TYR A 767 -4.57 0.99 1.52
CA TYR A 767 -4.47 0.76 2.95
C TYR A 767 -3.71 1.88 3.68
N TRP A 768 -2.63 2.39 3.10
CA TRP A 768 -1.86 3.49 3.67
C TRP A 768 -2.65 4.80 3.68
N SER A 769 -3.40 5.09 2.60
CA SER A 769 -4.34 6.21 2.54
C SER A 769 -5.43 6.07 3.60
N ALA A 770 -6.05 4.88 3.71
CA ALA A 770 -7.06 4.61 4.73
C ALA A 770 -6.53 4.83 6.16
N SER A 771 -5.34 4.30 6.46
CA SER A 771 -4.74 4.46 7.79
C SER A 771 -4.35 5.90 8.08
N THR A 772 -3.79 6.62 7.11
CA THR A 772 -3.41 8.03 7.25
C THR A 772 -4.63 8.91 7.50
N LEU A 773 -5.69 8.76 6.71
CA LEU A 773 -6.94 9.50 6.88
C LEU A 773 -7.60 9.19 8.24
N ALA A 774 -7.61 7.93 8.66
CA ALA A 774 -8.15 7.52 9.95
C ALA A 774 -7.34 8.07 11.14
N GLN A 775 -6.02 8.18 11.01
CA GLN A 775 -5.17 8.80 12.03
C GLN A 775 -5.41 10.32 12.13
N ILE A 776 -5.51 11.01 10.99
CA ILE A 776 -5.87 12.44 10.97
C ILE A 776 -7.25 12.62 11.61
N HIS A 777 -8.22 11.77 11.26
CA HIS A 777 -9.54 11.77 11.87
C HIS A 777 -9.46 11.65 13.40
N ALA A 778 -8.73 10.64 13.91
CA ALA A 778 -8.56 10.42 15.34
C ALA A 778 -7.85 11.59 16.03
N TYR A 779 -6.84 12.19 15.38
CA TYR A 779 -6.13 13.35 15.91
C TYR A 779 -7.05 14.58 16.00
N LEU A 780 -7.81 14.87 14.94
CA LEU A 780 -8.78 15.97 14.93
C LEU A 780 -9.87 15.75 16.00
N ALA A 781 -10.38 14.53 16.12
CA ALA A 781 -11.36 14.14 17.12
C ALA A 781 -10.80 14.04 18.56
N GLY A 782 -9.48 14.06 18.73
CA GLY A 782 -8.84 13.91 20.04
C GLY A 782 -8.88 12.48 20.61
N THR A 783 -9.11 11.47 19.78
CA THR A 783 -9.15 10.05 20.15
C THR A 783 -7.82 9.33 19.88
N SER A 784 -6.76 10.04 19.51
CA SER A 784 -5.45 9.47 19.16
C SER A 784 -4.59 8.99 20.35
N LYS A 785 -5.00 9.26 21.60
CA LYS A 785 -4.19 9.05 22.82
C LYS A 785 -4.53 7.77 23.58
#